data_AF-A0A4Q3VIG4-F1
#
_entry.id   AF-A0A4Q3VIG4-F1
#
_cell.length_a   1.000
_cell.length_b   1.000
_cell.length_c   1.000
_cell.angle_alpha   90.00
_cell.angle_beta   90.00
_cell.angle_gamma   90.00
#
_symmetry.space_group_name_H-M   'P 1'
#
loop_
_entity.id
_entity.type
_entity.pdbx_description
1 polymer ?
#
loop_
_entity_poly.entity_id
_entity_poly.type
_entity_poly.pdbx_seq_one_letter_code
_entity_poly.pdbx_strand_id
1 'polypeptide(L)'
;MRTVESAMDRKAGIPSGALALRAELQGKKTKKIGSVAFGDRCAVLRLGNDSLWAIIEGQKGCGMARRCAWAPGASLEFESKSGGEISLLSSLGSYRVTIEAPDADASILHVTTRLTPSAEVNVPWWPRDLYPFAGKYDPEAAQGKVFAAQRGLNTALVYGQLDEPGEGTFFYLQDLTSLNDFYSLTGTTPDGVVGGEWPELGYCAPAVRETPLKADEEVTISDAFLSHSSQRNGDERAEARIFIEHLSAIYAHIQRPEIEFRDWPAKAEATLRDLDESPLATVEDGGYRYIRPYVDAEVPDSMVQITLLNAIREFGYWKGETSSLVEQLRAGIYRFFDPEIGSIRRYLNTVGPDKDIDEVDSWYLYHPLQGLARMAKDGDEGAKDLFLASLDYGIEVARRFNYCWPIQFSLSTKEIITAERKPGEPGQTDAGGLYAYVMLHAYELTGEERYLDEAKSAIRATSEMDFELAYQTNLTSWGATACLRLWKVTNDRFFLDQATVFFASFFHNCTIWQSEIGKVSEPRMFLGVTCLHDGPYIAPYECYESFCAFHECLALAEDDLSDSVRIMLGEFIRYGLERGWWFYPSSLKESSPAHSPRNGVIARNLAFPLEDIYVNGDPAGQVGQEVYGAGAGLAYSTRAFHPLGNDRMLFCQYPVREEDRTETGMAFSVRGGPGWSCSAQILPSEGVTLEIDGKKTDPASFEIRVGARAELRWTP
;
A
#
# COMPACT_ATOMS: atom_id res chain seq x y z
N MET A 1 -1.95 33.14 -0.80
CA MET A 1 -3.21 33.81 -1.20
C MET A 1 -2.97 34.86 -2.29
N ARG A 2 -3.10 34.46 -3.56
CA ARG A 2 -3.53 35.29 -4.69
C ARG A 2 -4.33 34.36 -5.59
N THR A 3 -5.63 34.63 -5.68
CA THR A 3 -6.61 33.98 -6.55
C THR A 3 -6.17 34.11 -8.00
N VAL A 4 -5.74 33.01 -8.61
CA VAL A 4 -5.76 32.86 -10.05
C VAL A 4 -7.24 32.69 -10.41
N GLU A 5 -7.81 33.71 -11.04
CA GLU A 5 -9.15 33.65 -11.62
C GLU A 5 -9.23 32.42 -12.51
N SER A 6 -10.11 31.50 -12.11
CA SER A 6 -10.45 30.29 -12.83
C SER A 6 -10.80 30.63 -14.27
N ALA A 7 -10.24 29.89 -15.22
CA ALA A 7 -10.81 29.76 -16.54
C ALA A 7 -12.29 29.35 -16.38
N MET A 8 -13.18 30.33 -16.51
CA MET A 8 -14.62 30.15 -16.44
C MET A 8 -15.07 29.16 -17.53
N ASP A 9 -15.57 28.02 -17.08
CA ASP A 9 -16.89 27.51 -17.46
C ASP A 9 -17.13 27.21 -18.95
N ARG A 10 -16.22 26.46 -19.58
CA ARG A 10 -16.63 25.62 -20.71
C ARG A 10 -17.32 24.38 -20.14
N LYS A 11 -18.65 24.31 -20.29
CA LYS A 11 -19.42 23.10 -20.01
C LYS A 11 -18.79 21.95 -20.81
N ALA A 12 -18.19 20.98 -20.12
CA ALA A 12 -17.57 19.81 -20.75
C ALA A 12 -18.60 19.10 -21.65
N GLY A 13 -18.14 18.55 -22.76
CA GLY A 13 -19.00 17.77 -23.66
C GLY A 13 -19.50 16.51 -22.96
N ILE A 14 -20.71 16.07 -23.26
CA ILE A 14 -21.27 14.83 -22.69
C ILE A 14 -20.54 13.63 -23.32
N PRO A 15 -19.99 12.69 -22.53
CA PRO A 15 -19.38 11.49 -23.05
C PRO A 15 -20.34 10.67 -23.93
N SER A 16 -19.83 10.08 -25.00
CA SER A 16 -20.64 9.31 -25.96
C SER A 16 -21.30 8.09 -25.31
N GLY A 17 -20.65 7.44 -24.35
CA GLY A 17 -21.21 6.32 -23.61
C GLY A 17 -22.38 6.72 -22.72
N ALA A 18 -22.33 7.91 -22.11
CA ALA A 18 -23.45 8.46 -21.35
C ALA A 18 -24.68 8.75 -22.25
N LEU A 19 -24.44 9.26 -23.47
CA LEU A 19 -25.50 9.44 -24.46
C LEU A 19 -26.12 8.12 -24.92
N ALA A 20 -25.28 7.08 -25.12
CA ALA A 20 -25.73 5.75 -25.50
C ALA A 20 -26.63 5.12 -24.41
N LEU A 21 -26.20 5.17 -23.15
CA LEU A 21 -26.99 4.71 -22.00
C LEU A 21 -28.36 5.39 -21.95
N ARG A 22 -28.38 6.73 -22.05
CA ARG A 22 -29.63 7.50 -22.03
C ARG A 22 -30.56 7.07 -23.17
N ALA A 23 -30.04 6.93 -24.39
CA ALA A 23 -30.82 6.55 -25.55
C ALA A 23 -31.45 5.14 -25.40
N GLU A 24 -30.70 4.18 -24.88
CA GLU A 24 -31.20 2.82 -24.68
C GLU A 24 -32.26 2.74 -23.56
N LEU A 25 -31.97 3.31 -22.39
CA LEU A 25 -32.85 3.19 -21.23
C LEU A 25 -34.12 4.05 -21.34
N GLN A 26 -34.02 5.29 -21.85
CA GLN A 26 -35.21 6.16 -22.04
C GLN A 26 -36.05 5.73 -23.24
N GLY A 27 -35.42 5.19 -24.28
CA GLY A 27 -36.11 4.70 -25.47
C GLY A 27 -36.99 3.47 -25.22
N LYS A 28 -36.96 2.88 -24.02
CA LYS A 28 -37.61 1.61 -23.65
C LYS A 28 -37.26 0.46 -24.61
N LYS A 29 -36.07 0.50 -25.20
CA LYS A 29 -35.57 -0.52 -26.13
C LYS A 29 -34.88 -1.69 -25.42
N THR A 30 -34.91 -1.71 -24.09
CA THR A 30 -34.26 -2.75 -23.30
C THR A 30 -35.24 -3.84 -22.84
N LYS A 31 -34.78 -5.09 -22.85
CA LYS A 31 -35.51 -6.26 -22.33
C LYS A 31 -34.97 -6.61 -20.94
N LYS A 32 -35.84 -6.70 -19.94
CA LYS A 32 -35.46 -7.24 -18.62
C LYS A 32 -35.20 -8.73 -18.75
N ILE A 33 -34.00 -9.19 -18.37
CA ILE A 33 -33.61 -10.61 -18.43
C ILE A 33 -33.37 -11.22 -17.04
N GLY A 34 -33.35 -10.40 -15.99
CA GLY A 34 -33.23 -10.90 -14.62
C GLY A 34 -32.99 -9.80 -13.60
N SER A 35 -32.61 -10.22 -12.41
CA SER A 35 -32.14 -9.35 -11.33
C SER A 35 -31.25 -10.12 -10.37
N VAL A 36 -30.40 -9.40 -9.65
CA VAL A 36 -29.53 -9.92 -8.58
C VAL A 36 -29.71 -9.01 -7.36
N ALA A 37 -30.02 -9.58 -6.20
CA ALA A 37 -30.09 -8.85 -4.93
C ALA A 37 -28.73 -8.88 -4.25
N PHE A 38 -28.34 -7.78 -3.61
CA PHE A 38 -27.07 -7.64 -2.89
C PHE A 38 -27.25 -6.60 -1.78
N GLY A 39 -27.03 -6.99 -0.52
CA GLY A 39 -27.36 -6.15 0.63
C GLY A 39 -28.82 -5.69 0.62
N ASP A 40 -29.04 -4.37 0.75
CA ASP A 40 -30.35 -3.73 0.68
C ASP A 40 -30.77 -3.31 -0.76
N ARG A 41 -29.98 -3.71 -1.78
CA ARG A 41 -30.15 -3.27 -3.17
C ARG A 41 -30.47 -4.42 -4.12
N CYS A 42 -30.88 -4.03 -5.32
CA CYS A 42 -31.11 -4.96 -6.43
C CYS A 42 -30.60 -4.39 -7.75
N ALA A 43 -29.77 -5.15 -8.44
CA ALA A 43 -29.35 -4.89 -9.81
C ALA A 43 -30.36 -5.52 -10.77
N VAL A 44 -31.09 -4.70 -11.52
CA VAL A 44 -32.00 -5.17 -12.58
C VAL A 44 -31.23 -5.30 -13.88
N LEU A 45 -31.23 -6.51 -14.44
CA LEU A 45 -30.49 -6.83 -15.65
C LEU A 45 -31.33 -6.52 -16.89
N ARG A 46 -30.81 -5.63 -17.73
CA ARG A 46 -31.47 -5.14 -18.94
C ARG A 46 -30.57 -5.34 -20.15
N LEU A 47 -31.04 -6.12 -21.11
CA LEU A 47 -30.40 -6.26 -22.40
C LEU A 47 -30.89 -5.16 -23.34
N GLY A 48 -29.98 -4.29 -23.75
CA GLY A 48 -30.17 -3.28 -24.79
C GLY A 48 -29.92 -3.84 -26.18
N ASN A 49 -29.65 -2.94 -27.13
CA ASN A 49 -29.29 -3.34 -28.49
C ASN A 49 -27.85 -3.84 -28.52
N ASP A 50 -26.91 -3.07 -27.98
CA ASP A 50 -25.47 -3.39 -28.04
C ASP A 50 -24.84 -3.67 -26.66
N SER A 51 -25.62 -3.55 -25.59
CA SER A 51 -25.12 -3.57 -24.22
C SER A 51 -25.99 -4.44 -23.30
N LEU A 52 -25.35 -5.19 -22.40
CA LEU A 52 -26.00 -5.73 -21.21
C LEU A 52 -25.75 -4.78 -20.04
N TRP A 53 -26.82 -4.31 -19.39
CA TRP A 53 -26.74 -3.38 -18.26
C TRP A 53 -27.20 -4.03 -16.96
N ALA A 54 -26.47 -3.79 -15.88
CA ALA A 54 -26.93 -3.91 -14.51
C ALA A 54 -27.37 -2.53 -14.01
N ILE A 55 -28.69 -2.34 -13.84
CA ILE A 55 -29.26 -1.09 -13.35
C ILE A 55 -29.51 -1.22 -11.86
N ILE A 56 -28.77 -0.45 -11.07
CA ILE A 56 -28.86 -0.39 -9.62
C ILE A 56 -29.66 0.87 -9.30
N GLU A 57 -30.96 0.71 -9.10
CA GLU A 57 -31.82 1.82 -8.71
C GLU A 57 -31.69 2.10 -7.22
N GLY A 58 -31.56 3.37 -6.94
CA GLY A 58 -31.57 3.98 -5.63
C GLY A 58 -32.92 4.53 -5.21
N GLN A 59 -32.91 5.33 -4.15
CA GLN A 59 -34.03 6.13 -3.73
C GLN A 59 -34.29 7.27 -4.73
N LYS A 60 -35.55 7.71 -4.84
CA LYS A 60 -35.93 8.92 -5.60
C LYS A 60 -35.53 8.92 -7.09
N GLY A 61 -35.30 7.76 -7.70
CA GLY A 61 -35.10 7.63 -9.16
C GLY A 61 -33.68 7.96 -9.64
N CYS A 62 -32.67 7.86 -8.79
CA CYS A 62 -31.27 7.85 -9.19
C CYS A 62 -30.63 6.49 -8.97
N GLY A 63 -29.36 6.37 -9.32
CA GLY A 63 -28.63 5.14 -9.13
C GLY A 63 -27.42 5.06 -10.04
N MET A 64 -27.00 3.83 -10.29
CA MET A 64 -25.85 3.54 -11.15
C MET A 64 -26.23 2.50 -12.19
N ALA A 65 -25.80 2.73 -13.42
CA ALA A 65 -25.86 1.74 -14.49
C ALA A 65 -24.44 1.24 -14.73
N ARG A 66 -24.23 -0.07 -14.57
CA ARG A 66 -23.00 -0.72 -14.98
C ARG A 66 -23.21 -1.46 -16.29
N ARG A 67 -22.32 -1.25 -17.26
CA ARG A 67 -22.27 -2.03 -18.49
C ARG A 67 -21.52 -3.34 -18.22
N CYS A 68 -22.23 -4.47 -18.29
CA CYS A 68 -21.66 -5.78 -18.03
C CYS A 68 -21.10 -6.43 -19.31
N ALA A 69 -21.65 -6.12 -20.48
CA ALA A 69 -21.10 -6.54 -21.76
C ALA A 69 -21.41 -5.49 -22.83
N TRP A 70 -20.55 -5.37 -23.83
CA TRP A 70 -20.69 -4.41 -24.92
C TRP A 70 -20.23 -5.00 -26.25
N ALA A 71 -21.04 -4.82 -27.29
CA ALA A 71 -20.74 -5.21 -28.66
C ALA A 71 -20.79 -3.97 -29.59
N PRO A 72 -19.69 -3.20 -29.71
CA PRO A 72 -19.66 -1.98 -30.52
C PRO A 72 -20.15 -2.19 -31.94
N GLY A 73 -21.20 -1.47 -32.33
CA GLY A 73 -21.73 -1.49 -33.70
C GLY A 73 -22.50 -2.75 -34.09
N ALA A 74 -22.80 -3.63 -33.12
CA ALA A 74 -23.51 -4.88 -33.33
C ALA A 74 -24.63 -5.09 -32.29
N SER A 75 -25.53 -6.04 -32.57
CA SER A 75 -26.53 -6.45 -31.59
C SER A 75 -25.97 -7.50 -30.63
N LEU A 76 -26.31 -7.39 -29.34
CA LEU A 76 -26.17 -8.47 -28.37
C LEU A 76 -27.46 -9.30 -28.33
N GLU A 77 -27.35 -10.57 -28.64
CA GLU A 77 -28.45 -11.54 -28.60
C GLU A 77 -28.37 -12.38 -27.33
N PHE A 78 -29.49 -12.50 -26.62
CA PHE A 78 -29.59 -13.38 -25.45
C PHE A 78 -29.74 -14.84 -25.88
N GLU A 79 -28.83 -15.71 -25.43
CA GLU A 79 -28.97 -17.15 -25.63
C GLU A 79 -29.60 -17.82 -24.42
N SER A 80 -28.95 -17.69 -23.26
CA SER A 80 -29.35 -18.43 -22.07
C SER A 80 -28.96 -17.73 -20.78
N LYS A 81 -29.59 -18.16 -19.69
CA LYS A 81 -29.24 -17.78 -18.32
C LYS A 81 -29.36 -18.99 -17.42
N SER A 82 -28.32 -19.28 -16.65
CA SER A 82 -28.31 -20.33 -15.63
C SER A 82 -27.68 -19.79 -14.35
N GLY A 83 -28.49 -19.65 -13.28
CA GLY A 83 -28.04 -18.99 -12.06
C GLY A 83 -27.62 -17.52 -12.32
N GLY A 84 -26.40 -17.18 -11.93
CA GLY A 84 -25.78 -15.87 -12.18
C GLY A 84 -25.13 -15.72 -13.56
N GLU A 85 -24.95 -16.82 -14.31
CA GLU A 85 -24.29 -16.82 -15.62
C GLU A 85 -25.28 -16.52 -16.76
N ILE A 86 -24.85 -15.67 -17.69
CA ILE A 86 -25.60 -15.21 -18.86
C ILE A 86 -24.74 -15.41 -20.10
N SER A 87 -25.28 -16.11 -21.09
CA SER A 87 -24.64 -16.30 -22.40
C SER A 87 -25.25 -15.34 -23.42
N LEU A 88 -24.38 -14.59 -24.11
CA LEU A 88 -24.78 -13.65 -25.16
C LEU A 88 -23.98 -13.92 -26.44
N LEU A 89 -24.56 -13.59 -27.59
CA LEU A 89 -23.88 -13.60 -28.89
C LEU A 89 -23.82 -12.19 -29.49
N SER A 90 -22.72 -11.88 -30.18
CA SER A 90 -22.62 -10.71 -31.06
C SER A 90 -21.73 -11.02 -32.26
N SER A 91 -21.52 -10.02 -33.14
CA SER A 91 -20.55 -10.15 -34.23
C SER A 91 -19.08 -10.20 -33.77
N LEU A 92 -18.79 -9.86 -32.51
CA LEU A 92 -17.45 -10.00 -31.94
C LEU A 92 -17.17 -11.44 -31.48
N GLY A 93 -18.21 -12.21 -31.17
CA GLY A 93 -18.09 -13.55 -30.60
C GLY A 93 -19.15 -13.83 -29.53
N SER A 94 -18.91 -14.85 -28.72
CA SER A 94 -19.77 -15.20 -27.60
C SER A 94 -19.26 -14.58 -26.30
N TYR A 95 -20.19 -14.11 -25.47
CA TYR A 95 -19.90 -13.59 -24.14
C TYR A 95 -20.46 -14.52 -23.09
N ARG A 96 -19.67 -14.73 -22.03
CA ARG A 96 -20.13 -15.30 -20.77
C ARG A 96 -20.01 -14.23 -19.70
N VAL A 97 -21.16 -13.81 -19.17
CA VAL A 97 -21.24 -12.79 -18.12
C VAL A 97 -21.78 -13.42 -16.85
N THR A 98 -21.00 -13.39 -15.78
CA THR A 98 -21.43 -13.85 -14.46
C THR A 98 -21.75 -12.63 -13.62
N ILE A 99 -22.96 -12.58 -13.04
CA ILE A 99 -23.39 -11.50 -12.15
C ILE A 99 -23.90 -12.12 -10.85
N GLU A 100 -23.26 -11.77 -9.74
CA GLU A 100 -23.55 -12.36 -8.44
C GLU A 100 -23.34 -11.38 -7.28
N ALA A 101 -23.87 -11.76 -6.11
CA ALA A 101 -23.59 -11.13 -4.83
C ALA A 101 -22.73 -12.13 -4.04
N PRO A 102 -21.42 -11.88 -3.88
CA PRO A 102 -20.50 -12.87 -3.30
C PRO A 102 -20.83 -13.16 -1.83
N ASP A 103 -21.44 -12.20 -1.15
CA ASP A 103 -22.15 -12.37 0.12
C ASP A 103 -23.50 -11.66 -0.02
N ALA A 104 -24.58 -12.36 0.34
CA ALA A 104 -25.94 -11.85 0.19
C ALA A 104 -26.21 -10.65 1.11
N ASP A 105 -25.56 -10.63 2.29
CA ASP A 105 -25.69 -9.55 3.26
C ASP A 105 -24.72 -8.39 2.98
N ALA A 106 -23.67 -8.63 2.19
CA ALA A 106 -22.78 -7.58 1.72
C ALA A 106 -23.43 -6.76 0.60
N SER A 107 -23.30 -5.44 0.68
CA SER A 107 -23.72 -4.52 -0.39
C SER A 107 -22.72 -4.50 -1.55
N ILE A 108 -22.35 -5.67 -2.08
CA ILE A 108 -21.35 -5.87 -3.14
C ILE A 108 -21.98 -6.61 -4.32
N LEU A 109 -21.84 -6.05 -5.52
CA LEU A 109 -22.16 -6.70 -6.78
C LEU A 109 -20.84 -7.08 -7.48
N HIS A 110 -20.68 -8.36 -7.81
CA HIS A 110 -19.55 -8.88 -8.58
C HIS A 110 -20.00 -9.19 -10.02
N VAL A 111 -19.25 -8.70 -11.01
CA VAL A 111 -19.49 -9.05 -12.42
C VAL A 111 -18.19 -9.37 -13.13
N THR A 112 -18.12 -10.57 -13.67
CA THR A 112 -17.06 -11.05 -14.55
C THR A 112 -17.59 -11.18 -15.97
N THR A 113 -16.81 -10.73 -16.94
CA THR A 113 -17.16 -10.77 -18.36
C THR A 113 -16.03 -11.43 -19.14
N ARG A 114 -16.37 -12.52 -19.80
CA ARG A 114 -15.48 -13.25 -20.71
C ARG A 114 -15.98 -13.15 -22.14
N LEU A 115 -15.05 -13.06 -23.07
CA LEU A 115 -15.30 -13.03 -24.50
C LEU A 115 -14.54 -14.17 -25.16
N THR A 116 -15.22 -14.93 -26.02
CA THR A 116 -14.60 -15.84 -26.98
C THR A 116 -14.76 -15.21 -28.37
N PRO A 117 -13.70 -14.57 -28.91
CA PRO A 117 -13.80 -13.85 -30.18
C PRO A 117 -14.13 -14.79 -31.34
N SER A 118 -15.02 -14.40 -32.25
CA SER A 118 -15.30 -15.19 -33.47
C SER A 118 -14.24 -15.03 -34.57
N ALA A 119 -13.33 -14.08 -34.40
CA ALA A 119 -12.21 -13.78 -35.28
C ALA A 119 -11.11 -13.10 -34.46
N GLU A 120 -9.96 -12.82 -35.06
CA GLU A 120 -8.98 -11.94 -34.41
C GLU A 120 -9.59 -10.53 -34.24
N VAL A 121 -9.68 -10.07 -33.00
CA VAL A 121 -10.38 -8.82 -32.64
C VAL A 121 -9.39 -7.82 -32.05
N ASN A 122 -9.28 -6.67 -32.72
CA ASN A 122 -8.70 -5.47 -32.10
C ASN A 122 -9.73 -4.86 -31.15
N VAL A 123 -9.28 -4.45 -29.97
CA VAL A 123 -10.06 -3.71 -28.99
C VAL A 123 -9.75 -2.23 -29.18
N PRO A 124 -10.57 -1.45 -29.91
CA PRO A 124 -10.37 -0.01 -29.99
C PRO A 124 -10.66 0.64 -28.63
N TRP A 125 -10.76 1.96 -28.60
CA TRP A 125 -11.27 2.63 -27.40
C TRP A 125 -12.69 2.16 -27.07
N TRP A 126 -12.87 1.62 -25.86
CA TRP A 126 -14.17 1.27 -25.29
C TRP A 126 -14.53 2.29 -24.21
N PRO A 127 -15.77 2.80 -24.17
CA PRO A 127 -16.19 3.72 -23.14
C PRO A 127 -16.19 3.01 -21.78
N ARG A 128 -16.08 3.78 -20.71
CA ARG A 128 -16.04 3.22 -19.36
C ARG A 128 -17.35 2.52 -18.99
N ASP A 129 -17.31 1.64 -18.00
CA ASP A 129 -18.41 0.72 -17.73
C ASP A 129 -19.38 1.18 -16.63
N LEU A 130 -19.16 2.32 -15.95
CA LEU A 130 -19.96 2.76 -14.81
C LEU A 130 -20.53 4.17 -14.99
N TYR A 131 -21.84 4.30 -14.85
CA TYR A 131 -22.55 5.55 -15.11
C TYR A 131 -23.52 5.88 -13.97
N PRO A 132 -23.27 6.94 -13.19
CA PRO A 132 -24.31 7.52 -12.35
C PRO A 132 -25.47 8.06 -13.21
N PHE A 133 -26.69 7.95 -12.72
CA PHE A 133 -27.87 8.53 -13.36
C PHE A 133 -28.87 9.09 -12.36
N ALA A 134 -29.71 10.03 -12.81
CA ALA A 134 -30.87 10.52 -12.07
C ALA A 134 -32.10 10.69 -12.95
N GLY A 135 -33.26 10.82 -12.32
CA GLY A 135 -34.54 11.01 -13.00
C GLY A 135 -34.92 9.81 -13.87
N LYS A 136 -35.07 10.02 -15.18
CA LYS A 136 -35.42 8.95 -16.13
C LYS A 136 -34.14 8.31 -16.70
N TYR A 137 -33.24 7.84 -15.86
CA TYR A 137 -31.94 7.27 -16.29
C TYR A 137 -31.10 8.26 -17.13
N ASP A 138 -31.08 9.54 -16.74
CA ASP A 138 -30.26 10.56 -17.42
C ASP A 138 -28.94 10.75 -16.65
N PRO A 139 -27.78 10.42 -17.25
CA PRO A 139 -26.49 10.65 -16.61
C PRO A 139 -26.17 12.12 -16.37
N GLU A 140 -26.65 13.02 -17.23
CA GLU A 140 -26.42 14.47 -17.06
C GLU A 140 -27.19 15.06 -15.86
N ALA A 141 -28.23 14.37 -15.39
CA ALA A 141 -29.02 14.81 -14.26
C ALA A 141 -28.43 14.36 -12.91
N ALA A 142 -27.45 13.44 -12.92
CA ALA A 142 -26.78 13.00 -11.71
C ALA A 142 -25.70 14.00 -11.31
N GLN A 143 -25.56 14.27 -10.02
CA GLN A 143 -24.46 15.05 -9.46
C GLN A 143 -23.74 14.24 -8.39
N GLY A 144 -22.44 14.43 -8.28
CA GLY A 144 -21.60 13.73 -7.33
C GLY A 144 -20.14 14.12 -7.45
N LYS A 145 -19.32 13.47 -6.63
CA LYS A 145 -17.88 13.71 -6.53
C LYS A 145 -17.13 12.38 -6.56
N VAL A 146 -16.01 12.36 -7.29
CA VAL A 146 -15.00 11.30 -7.16
C VAL A 146 -13.96 11.78 -6.16
N PHE A 147 -13.66 10.95 -5.18
CA PHE A 147 -12.66 11.25 -4.16
C PHE A 147 -11.32 10.56 -4.45
N ALA A 148 -11.35 9.35 -5.02
CA ALA A 148 -10.15 8.61 -5.39
C ALA A 148 -10.36 7.83 -6.69
N ALA A 149 -9.32 7.73 -7.51
CA ALA A 149 -9.25 6.92 -8.72
C ALA A 149 -7.88 6.24 -8.83
N GLN A 150 -7.70 5.30 -9.76
CA GLN A 150 -6.42 4.61 -9.95
C GLN A 150 -5.27 5.61 -10.20
N ARG A 151 -4.16 5.44 -9.49
CA ARG A 151 -2.90 6.15 -9.75
C ARG A 151 -1.92 5.20 -10.44
N GLY A 152 -1.60 5.47 -11.71
CA GLY A 152 -0.70 4.64 -12.48
C GLY A 152 -1.14 3.16 -12.50
N LEU A 153 -0.25 2.29 -11.99
CA LEU A 153 -0.44 0.83 -11.91
C LEU A 153 -0.92 0.34 -10.54
N ASN A 154 -1.27 1.25 -9.62
CA ASN A 154 -1.86 0.90 -8.33
C ASN A 154 -3.23 0.23 -8.53
N THR A 155 -3.88 -0.12 -7.42
CA THR A 155 -5.21 -0.75 -7.42
C THR A 155 -6.19 -0.02 -8.33
N ALA A 156 -6.81 -0.76 -9.25
CA ALA A 156 -7.74 -0.23 -10.25
C ALA A 156 -9.11 0.05 -9.63
N LEU A 157 -9.24 1.19 -8.94
CA LEU A 157 -10.43 1.57 -8.19
C LEU A 157 -10.99 2.95 -8.57
N VAL A 158 -12.28 3.17 -8.30
CA VAL A 158 -12.90 4.49 -8.16
C VAL A 158 -13.74 4.51 -6.89
N TYR A 159 -13.51 5.51 -6.04
CA TYR A 159 -14.32 5.80 -4.87
C TYR A 159 -14.97 7.18 -5.00
N GLY A 160 -16.28 7.25 -4.78
CA GLY A 160 -17.04 8.48 -4.95
C GLY A 160 -18.38 8.48 -4.22
N GLN A 161 -19.06 9.62 -4.32
CA GLN A 161 -20.39 9.86 -3.75
C GLN A 161 -21.34 10.43 -4.80
N LEU A 162 -22.61 10.01 -4.72
CA LEU A 162 -23.73 10.56 -5.48
C LEU A 162 -24.48 11.59 -4.62
N ASP A 163 -24.31 12.88 -4.86
CA ASP A 163 -24.84 13.96 -4.02
C ASP A 163 -26.34 14.16 -4.17
N GLU A 164 -26.81 14.31 -5.40
CA GLU A 164 -28.22 14.52 -5.72
C GLU A 164 -28.77 13.39 -6.61
N PRO A 165 -29.94 12.82 -6.28
CA PRO A 165 -30.86 13.07 -5.17
C PRO A 165 -30.57 12.26 -3.88
N GLY A 166 -29.39 11.64 -3.80
CA GLY A 166 -28.80 11.32 -2.51
C GLY A 166 -28.58 9.83 -2.17
N GLU A 167 -27.74 9.12 -2.93
CA GLU A 167 -27.58 7.66 -2.77
C GLU A 167 -26.57 7.20 -1.74
N GLY A 168 -25.54 8.01 -1.46
CA GLY A 168 -24.44 7.61 -0.58
C GLY A 168 -23.16 7.42 -1.39
N THR A 169 -22.26 6.59 -0.87
CA THR A 169 -20.96 6.33 -1.47
C THR A 169 -20.95 5.03 -2.26
N PHE A 170 -20.08 4.98 -3.26
CA PHE A 170 -19.81 3.79 -4.05
C PHE A 170 -18.31 3.55 -4.17
N PHE A 171 -17.94 2.29 -4.30
CA PHE A 171 -16.58 1.85 -4.53
C PHE A 171 -16.56 0.81 -5.64
N TYR A 172 -15.91 1.15 -6.74
CA TYR A 172 -15.68 0.27 -7.87
C TYR A 172 -14.24 -0.25 -7.81
N LEU A 173 -14.04 -1.56 -7.99
CA LEU A 173 -12.72 -2.17 -8.10
C LEU A 173 -12.72 -3.15 -9.27
N GLN A 174 -11.80 -2.98 -10.22
CA GLN A 174 -11.50 -3.95 -11.27
C GLN A 174 -10.38 -4.86 -10.76
N ASP A 175 -10.65 -6.16 -10.60
CA ASP A 175 -9.62 -7.13 -10.24
C ASP A 175 -8.70 -7.28 -11.46
N LEU A 176 -7.50 -6.72 -11.38
CA LEU A 176 -6.53 -6.81 -12.46
C LEU A 176 -5.85 -8.19 -12.52
N THR A 177 -5.90 -8.96 -11.43
CA THR A 177 -5.29 -10.30 -11.34
C THR A 177 -5.95 -11.25 -12.32
N SER A 178 -7.28 -11.19 -12.45
CA SER A 178 -8.03 -12.04 -13.37
C SER A 178 -7.93 -11.59 -14.84
N LEU A 179 -7.31 -10.44 -15.10
CA LEU A 179 -7.09 -9.88 -16.45
C LEU A 179 -5.66 -10.10 -16.96
N ASN A 180 -4.79 -10.82 -16.24
CA ASN A 180 -3.43 -11.11 -16.68
C ASN A 180 -3.35 -11.73 -18.08
N ASP A 181 -4.26 -12.65 -18.41
CA ASP A 181 -4.34 -13.26 -19.74
C ASP A 181 -4.64 -12.23 -20.83
N PHE A 182 -5.55 -11.27 -20.56
CA PHE A 182 -5.84 -10.18 -21.49
C PHE A 182 -4.60 -9.33 -21.75
N TYR A 183 -3.89 -8.90 -20.70
CA TYR A 183 -2.69 -8.09 -20.82
C TYR A 183 -1.56 -8.83 -21.55
N SER A 184 -1.38 -10.12 -21.23
CA SER A 184 -0.36 -10.98 -21.85
C SER A 184 -0.64 -11.23 -23.33
N LEU A 185 -1.90 -11.53 -23.70
CA LEU A 185 -2.30 -11.76 -25.09
C LEU A 185 -2.18 -10.51 -25.95
N THR A 186 -2.44 -9.33 -25.37
CA THR A 186 -2.51 -8.07 -26.13
C THR A 186 -1.24 -7.23 -26.06
N GLY A 187 -0.29 -7.59 -25.20
CA GLY A 187 0.91 -6.80 -24.94
C GLY A 187 0.62 -5.44 -24.30
N THR A 188 -0.48 -5.32 -23.55
CA THR A 188 -0.90 -4.06 -22.91
C THR A 188 -0.67 -4.08 -21.39
N THR A 189 -0.79 -2.91 -20.75
CA THR A 189 -0.63 -2.75 -19.30
C THR A 189 -1.83 -1.98 -18.70
N PRO A 190 -2.18 -2.23 -17.42
CA PRO A 190 -3.32 -1.59 -16.76
C PRO A 190 -3.02 -0.20 -16.18
N ASP A 191 -2.30 0.65 -16.91
CA ASP A 191 -1.95 1.99 -16.43
C ASP A 191 -3.16 2.95 -16.55
N GLY A 192 -3.70 3.39 -15.41
CA GLY A 192 -4.81 4.35 -15.35
C GLY A 192 -6.11 3.87 -16.04
N VAL A 193 -6.31 2.55 -16.14
CA VAL A 193 -7.45 1.95 -16.82
C VAL A 193 -8.77 2.15 -16.08
N VAL A 194 -8.75 2.36 -14.77
CA VAL A 194 -9.94 2.66 -13.96
C VAL A 194 -9.93 4.12 -13.50
N GLY A 195 -11.03 4.83 -13.71
CA GLY A 195 -11.13 6.26 -13.45
C GLY A 195 -12.31 6.86 -14.20
N GLY A 196 -12.12 8.09 -14.72
CA GLY A 196 -13.09 8.75 -15.59
C GLY A 196 -13.53 10.11 -15.08
N GLU A 197 -14.29 10.80 -15.93
CA GLU A 197 -14.89 12.09 -15.61
C GLU A 197 -16.40 11.92 -15.50
N TRP A 198 -17.02 12.56 -14.52
CA TRP A 198 -18.46 12.47 -14.34
C TRP A 198 -19.20 12.90 -15.62
N PRO A 199 -20.19 12.13 -16.13
CA PRO A 199 -20.81 10.93 -15.54
C PRO A 199 -20.35 9.59 -16.16
N GLU A 200 -19.15 9.50 -16.75
CA GLU A 200 -18.59 8.25 -17.30
C GLU A 200 -17.35 7.81 -16.49
N LEU A 201 -17.55 6.80 -15.63
CA LEU A 201 -16.57 6.29 -14.66
C LEU A 201 -16.32 4.79 -14.87
N GLY A 202 -15.37 4.21 -14.14
CA GLY A 202 -15.11 2.77 -14.12
C GLY A 202 -13.97 2.35 -15.06
N TYR A 203 -13.99 1.11 -15.54
CA TYR A 203 -12.91 0.51 -16.33
C TYR A 203 -13.00 0.87 -17.82
N CYS A 204 -11.88 1.28 -18.39
CA CYS A 204 -11.63 1.39 -19.82
C CYS A 204 -10.53 0.40 -20.21
N ALA A 205 -10.86 -0.60 -21.02
CA ALA A 205 -9.85 -1.52 -21.54
C ALA A 205 -8.77 -0.73 -22.32
N PRO A 206 -7.46 -1.09 -22.18
CA PRO A 206 -6.42 -0.54 -23.04
C PRO A 206 -6.72 -0.78 -24.51
N ALA A 207 -6.40 0.20 -25.35
CA ALA A 207 -6.57 0.05 -26.79
C ALA A 207 -5.55 -0.97 -27.35
N VAL A 208 -6.07 -2.03 -27.97
CA VAL A 208 -5.30 -3.10 -28.60
C VAL A 208 -5.20 -2.82 -30.10
N ARG A 209 -3.98 -2.57 -30.59
CA ARG A 209 -3.72 -2.24 -32.00
C ARG A 209 -2.84 -3.25 -32.73
N GLU A 210 -1.88 -3.82 -32.01
CA GLU A 210 -0.81 -4.60 -32.62
C GLU A 210 -1.01 -6.11 -32.42
N THR A 211 -1.48 -6.53 -31.24
CA THR A 211 -1.67 -7.94 -30.91
C THR A 211 -3.14 -8.20 -30.57
N PRO A 212 -3.99 -8.50 -31.57
CA PRO A 212 -5.42 -8.69 -31.36
C PRO A 212 -5.71 -9.89 -30.44
N LEU A 213 -6.89 -9.88 -29.81
CA LEU A 213 -7.43 -11.07 -29.18
C LEU A 213 -7.61 -12.16 -30.24
N LYS A 214 -7.23 -13.39 -29.92
CA LYS A 214 -7.29 -14.51 -30.86
C LYS A 214 -8.71 -15.03 -31.02
N ALA A 215 -9.02 -15.51 -32.22
CA ALA A 215 -10.26 -16.24 -32.48
C ALA A 215 -10.34 -17.51 -31.61
N ASP A 216 -11.55 -17.84 -31.16
CA ASP A 216 -11.91 -19.08 -30.47
C ASP A 216 -11.21 -19.33 -29.12
N GLU A 217 -10.42 -18.37 -28.61
CA GLU A 217 -9.82 -18.42 -27.26
C GLU A 217 -10.65 -17.53 -26.30
N GLU A 218 -11.24 -18.13 -25.27
CA GLU A 218 -11.98 -17.40 -24.22
C GLU A 218 -11.00 -16.58 -23.36
N VAL A 219 -11.28 -15.30 -23.16
CA VAL A 219 -10.46 -14.40 -22.32
C VAL A 219 -11.36 -13.55 -21.42
N THR A 220 -10.94 -13.33 -20.18
CA THR A 220 -11.58 -12.38 -19.27
C THR A 220 -11.23 -10.95 -19.69
N ILE A 221 -12.25 -10.15 -20.01
CA ILE A 221 -12.09 -8.75 -20.48
C ILE A 221 -12.53 -7.71 -19.44
N SER A 222 -13.23 -8.13 -18.39
CA SER A 222 -13.56 -7.32 -17.21
C SER A 222 -13.95 -8.24 -16.06
N ASP A 223 -13.64 -7.80 -14.85
CA ASP A 223 -13.92 -8.51 -13.62
C ASP A 223 -13.96 -7.52 -12.47
N ALA A 224 -15.15 -7.05 -12.10
CA ALA A 224 -15.25 -5.90 -11.23
C ALA A 224 -16.28 -6.06 -10.12
N PHE A 225 -15.93 -5.51 -8.98
CA PHE A 225 -16.73 -5.38 -7.78
C PHE A 225 -17.28 -3.96 -7.70
N LEU A 226 -18.55 -3.84 -7.32
CA LEU A 226 -19.18 -2.57 -7.00
C LEU A 226 -19.81 -2.67 -5.62
N SER A 227 -19.22 -1.97 -4.66
CA SER A 227 -19.75 -1.84 -3.30
C SER A 227 -20.51 -0.53 -3.14
N HIS A 228 -21.57 -0.55 -2.32
CA HIS A 228 -22.40 0.62 -2.04
C HIS A 228 -22.64 0.79 -0.53
N SER A 229 -22.61 2.03 -0.05
CA SER A 229 -23.00 2.40 1.31
C SER A 229 -23.95 3.60 1.31
N SER A 230 -24.99 3.57 2.15
CA SER A 230 -25.90 4.71 2.32
C SER A 230 -25.29 5.83 3.16
N GLN A 231 -24.12 5.59 3.77
CA GLN A 231 -23.40 6.60 4.52
C GLN A 231 -22.95 7.74 3.60
N ARG A 232 -23.00 8.95 4.15
CA ARG A 232 -22.56 10.21 3.55
C ARG A 232 -21.89 10.97 4.66
N ASN A 233 -20.71 11.52 4.45
CA ASN A 233 -20.17 12.48 5.40
C ASN A 233 -19.47 13.63 4.67
N GLY A 234 -19.31 14.74 5.37
CA GLY A 234 -18.83 15.99 4.79
C GLY A 234 -17.37 16.30 5.08
N ASP A 235 -16.61 15.36 5.67
CA ASP A 235 -15.25 15.59 6.13
C ASP A 235 -14.30 14.44 5.79
N GLU A 236 -13.00 14.74 5.74
CA GLU A 236 -11.95 13.86 5.21
C GLU A 236 -11.81 12.56 6.01
N ARG A 237 -11.98 12.63 7.34
CA ARG A 237 -11.84 11.46 8.24
C ARG A 237 -12.96 10.46 8.04
N ALA A 238 -14.19 10.92 7.88
CA ALA A 238 -15.31 10.04 7.64
C ALA A 238 -15.26 9.41 6.25
N GLU A 239 -14.80 10.15 5.24
CA GLU A 239 -14.55 9.62 3.89
C GLU A 239 -13.45 8.55 3.89
N ALA A 240 -12.34 8.79 4.60
CA ALA A 240 -11.28 7.80 4.75
C ALA A 240 -11.76 6.51 5.43
N ARG A 241 -12.61 6.62 6.45
CA ARG A 241 -13.21 5.46 7.12
C ARG A 241 -14.08 4.64 6.16
N ILE A 242 -14.99 5.30 5.43
CA ILE A 242 -15.89 4.63 4.49
C ILE A 242 -15.11 3.97 3.35
N PHE A 243 -14.04 4.62 2.86
CA PHE A 243 -13.13 4.05 1.87
C PHE A 243 -12.51 2.72 2.36
N ILE A 244 -11.97 2.69 3.58
CA ILE A 244 -11.35 1.47 4.14
C ILE A 244 -12.40 0.39 4.39
N GLU A 245 -13.62 0.75 4.81
CA GLU A 245 -14.73 -0.19 4.95
C GLU A 245 -15.08 -0.86 3.62
N HIS A 246 -15.21 -0.08 2.54
CA HIS A 246 -15.44 -0.61 1.19
C HIS A 246 -14.29 -1.50 0.72
N LEU A 247 -13.05 -1.02 0.86
CA LEU A 247 -11.86 -1.75 0.42
C LEU A 247 -11.75 -3.09 1.15
N SER A 248 -11.89 -3.09 2.48
CA SER A 248 -11.82 -4.30 3.30
C SER A 248 -12.94 -5.29 2.96
N ALA A 249 -14.15 -4.80 2.67
CA ALA A 249 -15.26 -5.66 2.29
C ALA A 249 -15.02 -6.34 0.93
N ILE A 250 -14.54 -5.60 -0.07
CA ILE A 250 -14.19 -6.18 -1.37
C ILE A 250 -12.97 -7.11 -1.26
N TYR A 251 -11.98 -6.75 -0.45
CA TYR A 251 -10.76 -7.54 -0.24
C TYR A 251 -11.04 -8.98 0.23
N ALA A 252 -12.14 -9.21 0.95
CA ALA A 252 -12.57 -10.55 1.35
C ALA A 252 -12.93 -11.47 0.16
N HIS A 253 -13.20 -10.90 -1.01
CA HIS A 253 -13.72 -11.60 -2.19
C HIS A 253 -12.77 -11.62 -3.38
N ILE A 254 -11.66 -10.86 -3.36
CA ILE A 254 -10.67 -10.89 -4.45
C ILE A 254 -9.82 -12.16 -4.39
N GLN A 255 -9.31 -12.57 -5.55
CA GLN A 255 -8.31 -13.62 -5.60
C GLN A 255 -7.00 -13.11 -4.99
N ARG A 256 -6.42 -13.93 -4.11
CA ARG A 256 -5.19 -13.61 -3.40
C ARG A 256 -4.14 -14.67 -3.68
N PRO A 257 -2.87 -14.31 -3.95
CA PRO A 257 -1.85 -15.31 -4.17
C PRO A 257 -1.52 -16.07 -2.88
N GLU A 258 -1.14 -17.33 -3.04
CA GLU A 258 -0.63 -18.13 -1.93
C GLU A 258 0.71 -17.57 -1.43
N ILE A 259 0.98 -17.80 -0.14
CA ILE A 259 2.22 -17.39 0.52
C ILE A 259 3.01 -18.64 0.87
N GLU A 260 4.32 -18.58 0.67
CA GLU A 260 5.24 -19.63 1.05
C GLU A 260 5.94 -19.31 2.37
N PHE A 261 6.38 -20.34 3.07
CA PHE A 261 7.33 -20.14 4.15
C PHE A 261 8.67 -19.64 3.58
N ARG A 262 9.18 -18.54 4.15
CA ARG A 262 10.47 -17.95 3.80
C ARG A 262 11.37 -17.95 5.03
N ASP A 263 12.57 -18.51 4.90
CA ASP A 263 13.57 -18.53 5.98
C ASP A 263 14.26 -17.16 6.09
N TRP A 264 13.51 -16.20 6.65
CA TRP A 264 14.00 -14.86 6.93
C TRP A 264 15.18 -14.85 7.90
N PRO A 265 15.25 -15.66 8.98
CA PRO A 265 16.44 -15.77 9.82
C PRO A 265 17.71 -16.08 9.03
N ALA A 266 17.70 -17.09 8.15
CA ALA A 266 18.87 -17.39 7.31
C ALA A 266 19.20 -16.24 6.34
N LYS A 267 18.18 -15.56 5.80
CA LYS A 267 18.39 -14.38 4.94
C LYS A 267 19.03 -13.24 5.72
N ALA A 268 18.55 -12.95 6.93
CA ALA A 268 19.07 -11.93 7.83
C ALA A 268 20.55 -12.20 8.20
N GLU A 269 20.92 -13.44 8.50
CA GLU A 269 22.31 -13.81 8.76
C GLU A 269 23.20 -13.61 7.52
N ALA A 270 22.71 -13.99 6.34
CA ALA A 270 23.43 -13.75 5.10
C ALA A 270 23.62 -12.25 4.82
N THR A 271 22.58 -11.44 5.05
CA THR A 271 22.62 -9.99 4.93
C THR A 271 23.64 -9.37 5.89
N LEU A 272 23.66 -9.80 7.15
CA LEU A 272 24.61 -9.29 8.14
C LEU A 272 26.06 -9.61 7.76
N ARG A 273 26.32 -10.84 7.32
CA ARG A 273 27.63 -11.24 6.81
C ARG A 273 28.03 -10.39 5.60
N ASP A 274 27.14 -10.21 4.64
CA ASP A 274 27.46 -9.48 3.42
C ASP A 274 27.67 -7.97 3.69
N LEU A 275 26.98 -7.38 4.67
CA LEU A 275 27.26 -6.02 5.17
C LEU A 275 28.66 -5.93 5.78
N ASP A 276 29.09 -6.95 6.54
CA ASP A 276 30.38 -6.94 7.24
C ASP A 276 31.56 -7.34 6.35
N GLU A 277 31.37 -8.17 5.33
CA GLU A 277 32.48 -8.73 4.55
C GLU A 277 32.62 -8.11 3.15
N SER A 278 31.54 -7.56 2.58
CA SER A 278 31.57 -7.08 1.18
C SER A 278 32.22 -5.70 1.06
N PRO A 279 33.29 -5.55 0.23
CA PRO A 279 33.84 -4.23 -0.08
C PRO A 279 32.90 -3.39 -0.94
N LEU A 280 31.88 -4.00 -1.57
CA LEU A 280 30.88 -3.27 -2.36
C LEU A 280 29.79 -2.64 -1.50
N ALA A 281 29.64 -3.10 -0.24
CA ALA A 281 28.65 -2.58 0.69
C ALA A 281 29.19 -1.42 1.54
N THR A 282 30.52 -1.29 1.66
CA THR A 282 31.12 -0.39 2.65
C THR A 282 32.19 0.51 2.05
N VAL A 283 32.53 1.57 2.78
CA VAL A 283 33.60 2.51 2.44
C VAL A 283 34.22 3.06 3.72
N GLU A 284 35.50 3.42 3.66
CA GLU A 284 36.22 4.07 4.75
C GLU A 284 36.32 5.58 4.48
N ASP A 285 35.93 6.41 5.45
CA ASP A 285 36.14 7.87 5.43
C ASP A 285 36.60 8.37 6.80
N GLY A 286 37.73 9.08 6.82
CA GLY A 286 38.28 9.68 8.04
C GLY A 286 38.52 8.70 9.19
N GLY A 287 38.88 7.45 8.87
CA GLY A 287 39.16 6.38 9.85
C GLY A 287 37.93 5.66 10.38
N TYR A 288 36.75 5.90 9.78
CA TYR A 288 35.50 5.23 10.12
C TYR A 288 34.96 4.48 8.91
N ARG A 289 34.35 3.33 9.21
CA ARG A 289 33.64 2.50 8.25
C ARG A 289 32.19 2.95 8.12
N TYR A 290 31.71 3.08 6.89
CA TYR A 290 30.33 3.42 6.58
C TYR A 290 29.74 2.43 5.57
N ILE A 291 28.42 2.32 5.60
CA ILE A 291 27.64 1.61 4.60
C ILE A 291 27.33 2.54 3.42
N ARG A 292 27.50 2.03 2.20
CA ARG A 292 27.07 2.69 0.97
C ARG A 292 25.54 2.54 0.81
N PRO A 293 24.82 3.54 0.27
CA PRO A 293 23.39 3.38 -0.02
C PRO A 293 23.09 2.30 -1.07
N TYR A 294 23.97 2.16 -2.08
CA TYR A 294 23.85 1.15 -3.13
C TYR A 294 25.12 0.33 -3.26
N VAL A 295 24.98 -0.88 -3.81
CA VAL A 295 26.12 -1.76 -4.08
C VAL A 295 27.07 -1.08 -5.05
N ASP A 296 28.29 -0.81 -4.58
CA ASP A 296 29.37 -0.13 -5.30
C ASP A 296 29.03 1.29 -5.80
N ALA A 297 28.10 1.98 -5.13
CA ALA A 297 27.74 3.34 -5.51
C ALA A 297 27.26 4.20 -4.34
N GLU A 298 27.16 5.49 -4.65
CA GLU A 298 26.76 6.55 -3.74
C GLU A 298 27.68 6.73 -2.53
N VAL A 299 27.54 7.89 -1.91
CA VAL A 299 28.30 8.30 -0.74
C VAL A 299 27.51 7.99 0.53
N PRO A 300 28.17 7.74 1.67
CA PRO A 300 27.48 7.52 2.93
C PRO A 300 26.54 8.69 3.30
N ASP A 301 25.33 8.35 3.71
CA ASP A 301 24.40 9.29 4.34
C ASP A 301 23.90 8.78 5.70
N SER A 302 23.45 9.72 6.52
CA SER A 302 23.03 9.48 7.91
C SER A 302 21.79 8.61 8.03
N MET A 303 20.85 8.70 7.08
CA MET A 303 19.64 7.87 7.06
C MET A 303 20.04 6.39 6.92
N VAL A 304 20.90 6.06 5.96
CA VAL A 304 21.38 4.68 5.76
C VAL A 304 22.11 4.16 6.99
N GLN A 305 23.03 4.95 7.56
CA GLN A 305 23.82 4.50 8.71
C GLN A 305 22.94 4.20 9.91
N ILE A 306 22.05 5.12 10.26
CA ILE A 306 21.23 5.01 11.47
C ILE A 306 20.14 3.95 11.30
N THR A 307 19.57 3.81 10.10
CA THR A 307 18.54 2.80 9.84
C THR A 307 19.10 1.38 9.97
N LEU A 308 20.22 1.10 9.31
CA LEU A 308 20.85 -0.22 9.40
C LEU A 308 21.39 -0.50 10.79
N LEU A 309 21.96 0.50 11.48
CA LEU A 309 22.39 0.32 12.86
C LEU A 309 21.24 -0.11 13.77
N ASN A 310 20.06 0.53 13.66
CA ASN A 310 18.88 0.12 14.42
C ASN A 310 18.45 -1.31 14.10
N ALA A 311 18.37 -1.67 12.81
CA ALA A 311 17.96 -3.01 12.39
C ALA A 311 18.93 -4.11 12.87
N ILE A 312 20.24 -3.87 12.78
CA ILE A 312 21.27 -4.81 13.24
C ILE A 312 21.21 -4.97 14.77
N ARG A 313 21.00 -3.88 15.51
CA ARG A 313 20.82 -3.93 16.97
C ARG A 313 19.60 -4.73 17.37
N GLU A 314 18.44 -4.46 16.74
CA GLU A 314 17.19 -5.17 17.01
C GLU A 314 17.34 -6.67 16.74
N PHE A 315 17.95 -7.04 15.60
CA PHE A 315 18.24 -8.44 15.28
C PHE A 315 19.21 -9.08 16.27
N GLY A 316 20.22 -8.34 16.74
CA GLY A 316 21.15 -8.83 17.75
C GLY A 316 20.46 -9.10 19.10
N TYR A 317 19.55 -8.24 19.53
CA TYR A 317 18.73 -8.50 20.73
C TYR A 317 17.83 -9.71 20.56
N TRP A 318 17.20 -9.85 19.40
CA TRP A 318 16.36 -11.00 19.07
C TRP A 318 17.15 -12.32 19.08
N LYS A 319 18.37 -12.31 18.53
CA LYS A 319 19.26 -13.48 18.51
C LYS A 319 19.91 -13.77 19.88
N GLY A 320 19.98 -12.75 20.75
CA GLY A 320 20.78 -12.80 21.98
C GLY A 320 22.29 -12.67 21.73
N GLU A 321 22.71 -12.20 20.55
CA GLU A 321 24.10 -12.06 20.14
C GLU A 321 24.32 -10.71 19.44
N THR A 322 25.27 -9.90 19.91
CA THR A 322 25.56 -8.59 19.32
C THR A 322 26.60 -8.70 18.20
N SER A 323 26.34 -8.08 17.05
CA SER A 323 27.30 -7.97 15.94
C SER A 323 28.38 -6.93 16.24
N SER A 324 29.63 -7.23 15.85
CA SER A 324 30.75 -6.27 15.88
C SER A 324 30.53 -5.05 14.98
N LEU A 325 29.66 -5.17 13.97
CA LEU A 325 29.32 -4.09 13.05
C LEU A 325 28.57 -2.94 13.76
N VAL A 326 27.85 -3.23 14.85
CA VAL A 326 27.14 -2.23 15.66
C VAL A 326 28.08 -1.14 16.15
N GLU A 327 29.18 -1.53 16.81
CA GLU A 327 30.15 -0.57 17.34
C GLU A 327 30.92 0.16 16.24
N GLN A 328 31.23 -0.52 15.14
CA GLN A 328 31.92 0.08 13.99
C GLN A 328 31.09 1.21 13.36
N LEU A 329 29.80 0.95 13.08
CA LEU A 329 28.91 1.94 12.46
C LEU A 329 28.57 3.06 13.44
N ARG A 330 28.32 2.71 14.72
CA ARG A 330 28.04 3.69 15.78
C ARG A 330 29.16 4.73 15.92
N ALA A 331 30.42 4.30 15.77
CA ALA A 331 31.58 5.18 15.91
C ALA A 331 31.59 6.36 14.91
N GLY A 332 31.02 6.20 13.71
CA GLY A 332 31.02 7.24 12.68
C GLY A 332 29.85 8.24 12.75
N ILE A 333 28.77 7.92 13.49
CA ILE A 333 27.51 8.68 13.42
C ILE A 333 27.66 10.16 13.78
N TYR A 334 28.47 10.47 14.80
CA TYR A 334 28.66 11.84 15.26
C TYR A 334 29.25 12.77 14.18
N ARG A 335 29.89 12.21 13.13
CA ARG A 335 30.48 13.00 12.05
C ARG A 335 29.45 13.60 11.09
N PHE A 336 28.20 13.13 11.13
CA PHE A 336 27.10 13.76 10.41
C PHE A 336 26.54 14.98 11.15
N PHE A 337 26.87 15.18 12.44
CA PHE A 337 26.38 16.32 13.20
C PHE A 337 27.13 17.60 12.82
N ASP A 338 26.39 18.64 12.45
CA ASP A 338 26.91 19.97 12.20
C ASP A 338 26.61 20.88 13.40
N PRO A 339 27.62 21.33 14.16
CA PRO A 339 27.43 22.19 15.32
C PRO A 339 27.03 23.63 14.99
N GLU A 340 27.26 24.12 13.75
CA GLU A 340 26.83 25.45 13.33
C GLU A 340 25.33 25.48 13.02
N ILE A 341 24.82 24.39 12.44
CA ILE A 341 23.38 24.19 12.21
C ILE A 341 22.67 23.76 13.50
N GLY A 342 23.35 22.96 14.33
CA GLY A 342 22.75 22.30 15.49
C GLY A 342 21.85 21.14 15.07
N SER A 343 22.25 20.38 14.05
CA SER A 343 21.51 19.18 13.60
C SER A 343 22.42 18.26 12.81
N ILE A 344 21.97 17.01 12.64
CA ILE A 344 22.57 16.05 11.73
C ILE A 344 22.28 16.43 10.28
N ARG A 345 23.30 16.34 9.42
CA ARG A 345 23.22 16.48 7.96
C ARG A 345 22.94 15.13 7.30
N ARG A 346 22.47 15.19 6.05
CA ARG A 346 22.37 14.01 5.17
C ARG A 346 23.75 13.42 4.92
N TYR A 347 24.69 14.21 4.40
CA TYR A 347 26.02 13.77 4.00
C TYR A 347 27.11 14.16 5.01
N LEU A 348 28.24 13.45 4.95
CA LEU A 348 29.47 13.88 5.62
C LEU A 348 30.01 15.17 4.98
N ASN A 349 30.72 15.97 5.76
CA ASN A 349 31.37 17.20 5.29
C ASN A 349 32.55 16.95 4.31
N THR A 350 32.91 15.69 4.07
CA THR A 350 33.96 15.26 3.13
C THR A 350 33.42 14.90 1.75
N VAL A 351 32.10 15.00 1.53
CA VAL A 351 31.50 14.65 0.23
C VAL A 351 32.04 15.53 -0.90
N GLY A 352 32.19 14.93 -2.08
CA GLY A 352 32.70 15.60 -3.28
C GLY A 352 31.73 16.65 -3.85
N PRO A 353 32.20 17.44 -4.84
CA PRO A 353 31.42 18.56 -5.42
C PRO A 353 30.16 18.12 -6.17
N ASP A 354 30.01 16.84 -6.48
CA ASP A 354 28.84 16.28 -7.16
C ASP A 354 27.62 16.14 -6.24
N LYS A 355 27.77 16.42 -4.94
CA LYS A 355 26.68 16.43 -3.96
C LYS A 355 26.61 17.79 -3.28
N ASP A 356 25.41 18.29 -3.09
CA ASP A 356 25.16 19.48 -2.29
C ASP A 356 24.98 19.07 -0.82
N ILE A 357 25.86 19.57 0.06
CA ILE A 357 25.81 19.30 1.50
C ILE A 357 24.68 20.03 2.21
N ASP A 358 24.11 21.06 1.57
CA ASP A 358 23.11 21.95 2.15
C ASP A 358 21.70 21.66 1.64
N GLU A 359 21.56 21.01 0.48
CA GLU A 359 20.28 20.51 -0.02
C GLU A 359 19.79 19.31 0.80
N VAL A 360 18.51 19.34 1.20
CA VAL A 360 17.88 18.23 1.90
C VAL A 360 16.45 18.02 1.41
N ASP A 361 16.07 16.76 1.15
CA ASP A 361 14.65 16.38 1.05
C ASP A 361 14.06 16.41 2.46
N SER A 362 12.86 16.97 2.65
CA SER A 362 12.36 17.34 3.98
C SER A 362 12.36 16.20 5.01
N TRP A 363 12.05 14.97 4.57
CA TRP A 363 12.04 13.81 5.44
C TRP A 363 13.43 13.36 5.93
N TYR A 364 14.51 13.61 5.18
CA TYR A 364 15.88 13.25 5.57
C TYR A 364 16.34 14.00 6.83
N LEU A 365 15.73 15.15 7.15
CA LEU A 365 15.99 15.86 8.40
C LEU A 365 15.51 15.05 9.62
N TYR A 366 14.37 14.37 9.51
CA TYR A 366 13.68 13.76 10.65
C TYR A 366 13.92 12.26 10.77
N HIS A 367 14.14 11.55 9.66
CA HIS A 367 14.26 10.10 9.68
C HIS A 367 15.46 9.59 10.51
N PRO A 368 16.67 10.17 10.38
CA PRO A 368 17.79 9.84 11.26
C PRO A 368 17.46 10.08 12.75
N LEU A 369 16.69 11.13 13.06
CA LEU A 369 16.33 11.47 14.44
C LEU A 369 15.40 10.43 15.06
N GLN A 370 14.48 9.84 14.28
CA GLN A 370 13.68 8.70 14.74
C GLN A 370 14.57 7.52 15.16
N GLY A 371 15.60 7.21 14.35
CA GLY A 371 16.51 6.12 14.68
C GLY A 371 17.36 6.41 15.90
N LEU A 372 17.84 7.63 16.09
CA LEU A 372 18.58 8.03 17.29
C LEU A 372 17.70 8.00 18.54
N ALA A 373 16.45 8.42 18.44
CA ALA A 373 15.49 8.32 19.53
C ALA A 373 15.28 6.88 19.99
N ARG A 374 15.13 5.93 19.06
CA ARG A 374 15.02 4.50 19.38
C ARG A 374 16.26 4.00 20.11
N MET A 375 17.44 4.31 19.58
CA MET A 375 18.70 3.96 20.23
C MET A 375 18.83 4.58 21.64
N ALA A 376 18.39 5.82 21.82
CA ALA A 376 18.38 6.51 23.11
C ALA A 376 17.43 5.85 24.13
N LYS A 377 16.24 5.40 23.69
CA LYS A 377 15.30 4.64 24.53
C LYS A 377 15.87 3.30 24.97
N ASP A 378 16.74 2.71 24.17
CA ASP A 378 17.49 1.50 24.50
C ASP A 378 18.75 1.78 25.35
N GLY A 379 18.96 3.03 25.80
CA GLY A 379 20.04 3.41 26.72
C GLY A 379 21.33 3.90 26.06
N ASP A 380 21.34 4.20 24.75
CA ASP A 380 22.50 4.81 24.09
C ASP A 380 22.55 6.32 24.37
N GLU A 381 23.33 6.72 25.38
CA GLU A 381 23.48 8.13 25.76
C GLU A 381 24.09 9.00 24.65
N GLY A 382 24.97 8.44 23.80
CA GLY A 382 25.55 9.21 22.69
C GLY A 382 24.52 9.51 21.61
N ALA A 383 23.64 8.55 21.30
CA ALA A 383 22.52 8.76 20.40
C ALA A 383 21.51 9.76 20.99
N LYS A 384 21.27 9.69 22.30
CA LYS A 384 20.41 10.64 23.03
C LYS A 384 20.93 12.07 22.95
N ASP A 385 22.23 12.27 23.16
CA ASP A 385 22.85 13.59 23.08
C ASP A 385 22.69 14.20 21.68
N LEU A 386 23.00 13.41 20.63
CA LEU A 386 22.84 13.85 19.23
C LEU A 386 21.38 14.13 18.87
N PHE A 387 20.47 13.28 19.33
CA PHE A 387 19.04 13.44 19.14
C PHE A 387 18.55 14.76 19.73
N LEU A 388 18.77 14.97 21.04
CA LEU A 388 18.33 16.16 21.75
C LEU A 388 18.96 17.43 21.19
N ALA A 389 20.25 17.39 20.83
CA ALA A 389 20.95 18.50 20.21
C ALA A 389 20.37 18.92 18.86
N SER A 390 19.66 18.03 18.17
CA SER A 390 19.08 18.29 16.84
C SER A 390 17.62 18.80 16.87
N LEU A 391 16.94 18.71 18.03
CA LEU A 391 15.49 18.96 18.10
C LEU A 391 15.10 20.42 17.89
N ASP A 392 15.86 21.35 18.48
CA ASP A 392 15.52 22.78 18.40
C ASP A 392 15.56 23.27 16.94
N TYR A 393 16.53 22.81 16.15
CA TYR A 393 16.60 23.10 14.71
C TYR A 393 15.42 22.47 13.95
N GLY A 394 15.09 21.20 14.24
CA GLY A 394 13.94 20.51 13.64
C GLY A 394 12.61 21.24 13.90
N ILE A 395 12.41 21.77 15.10
CA ILE A 395 11.25 22.60 15.49
C ILE A 395 11.25 23.94 14.74
N GLU A 396 12.42 24.59 14.60
CA GLU A 396 12.53 25.83 13.84
C GLU A 396 12.09 25.64 12.38
N VAL A 397 12.54 24.55 11.75
CA VAL A 397 12.15 24.17 10.38
C VAL A 397 10.65 23.93 10.28
N ALA A 398 10.08 23.14 11.20
CA ALA A 398 8.64 22.83 11.22
C ALA A 398 7.81 24.12 11.30
N ARG A 399 8.15 25.03 12.21
CA ARG A 399 7.47 26.32 12.38
C ARG A 399 7.69 27.26 11.18
N ARG A 400 8.88 27.26 10.58
CA ARG A 400 9.21 28.07 9.39
C ARG A 400 8.32 27.74 8.18
N PHE A 401 7.94 26.48 8.06
CA PHE A 401 7.04 25.97 7.02
C PHE A 401 5.59 25.81 7.47
N ASN A 402 5.25 26.30 8.66
CA ASN A 402 3.92 26.16 9.25
C ASN A 402 3.41 24.71 9.26
N TYR A 403 4.30 23.76 9.52
CA TYR A 403 4.03 22.32 9.51
C TYR A 403 3.55 21.75 8.16
N CYS A 404 3.85 22.45 7.06
CA CYS A 404 3.60 22.00 5.69
C CYS A 404 4.91 22.05 4.90
N TRP A 405 5.61 20.91 4.81
CA TRP A 405 6.97 20.86 4.29
C TRP A 405 7.02 20.96 2.75
N PRO A 406 8.00 21.69 2.19
CA PRO A 406 8.35 21.55 0.77
C PRO A 406 8.92 20.15 0.51
N ILE A 407 9.16 19.79 -0.75
CA ILE A 407 9.94 18.58 -1.06
C ILE A 407 11.39 18.78 -0.63
N GLN A 408 12.00 19.90 -1.02
CA GLN A 408 13.40 20.19 -0.76
C GLN A 408 13.63 21.63 -0.28
N PHE A 409 14.60 21.82 0.60
CA PHE A 409 15.06 23.13 1.08
C PHE A 409 16.55 23.13 1.45
N SER A 410 17.11 24.32 1.64
CA SER A 410 18.49 24.52 2.12
C SER A 410 18.56 24.46 3.65
N LEU A 411 19.43 23.62 4.20
CA LEU A 411 19.63 23.49 5.65
C LEU A 411 20.14 24.80 6.28
N SER A 412 21.10 25.49 5.66
CA SER A 412 21.66 26.70 6.24
C SER A 412 20.70 27.90 6.23
N THR A 413 19.91 28.06 5.15
CA THR A 413 19.08 29.27 4.94
C THR A 413 17.59 29.04 5.15
N LYS A 414 17.14 27.78 5.09
CA LYS A 414 15.71 27.38 5.06
C LYS A 414 14.97 27.91 3.82
N GLU A 415 15.70 28.28 2.76
CA GLU A 415 15.12 28.63 1.47
C GLU A 415 14.59 27.38 0.76
N ILE A 416 13.41 27.50 0.15
CA ILE A 416 12.75 26.39 -0.56
C ILE A 416 13.44 26.19 -1.90
N ILE A 417 13.86 24.95 -2.17
CA ILE A 417 14.45 24.53 -3.46
C ILE A 417 13.34 23.98 -4.35
N THR A 418 12.57 23.01 -3.83
CA THR A 418 11.44 22.38 -4.53
C THR A 418 10.22 22.39 -3.61
N ALA A 419 9.22 23.21 -3.93
CA ALA A 419 8.07 23.44 -3.05
C ALA A 419 7.00 22.33 -3.12
N GLU A 420 6.64 21.94 -4.34
CA GLU A 420 5.43 21.16 -4.65
C GLU A 420 5.82 19.97 -5.54
N ARG A 421 5.10 18.86 -5.43
CA ARG A 421 5.34 17.68 -6.28
C ARG A 421 4.94 17.90 -7.74
N LYS A 422 3.86 18.65 -7.93
CA LYS A 422 3.43 19.22 -9.22
C LYS A 422 2.85 20.61 -8.95
N PRO A 423 2.85 21.51 -9.96
CA PRO A 423 2.31 22.85 -9.77
C PRO A 423 0.86 22.83 -9.23
N GLY A 424 0.66 23.42 -8.05
CA GLY A 424 -0.63 23.49 -7.37
C GLY A 424 -0.99 22.26 -6.52
N GLU A 425 -0.12 21.25 -6.44
CA GLU A 425 -0.26 20.11 -5.53
C GLU A 425 0.58 20.31 -4.26
N PRO A 426 0.32 19.58 -3.17
CA PRO A 426 1.11 19.69 -1.95
C PRO A 426 2.60 19.31 -2.13
N GLY A 427 3.43 19.74 -1.18
CA GLY A 427 4.82 19.29 -1.03
C GLY A 427 4.91 17.90 -0.41
N GLN A 428 5.83 17.71 0.54
CA GLN A 428 5.99 16.45 1.27
C GLN A 428 5.13 16.45 2.55
N THR A 429 3.81 16.30 2.37
CA THR A 429 2.79 16.42 3.44
C THR A 429 2.96 15.43 4.58
N ASP A 430 3.33 14.20 4.29
CA ASP A 430 3.54 13.14 5.27
C ASP A 430 4.86 13.25 6.06
N ALA A 431 5.79 14.14 5.68
CA ALA A 431 6.92 14.50 6.54
C ALA A 431 6.44 15.08 7.89
N GLY A 432 5.27 15.72 7.94
CA GLY A 432 4.66 16.17 9.19
C GLY A 432 4.26 15.02 10.11
N GLY A 433 3.86 13.88 9.54
CA GLY A 433 3.61 12.65 10.30
C GLY A 433 4.87 12.09 10.93
N LEU A 434 5.96 12.00 10.16
CA LEU A 434 7.27 11.58 10.67
C LEU A 434 7.81 12.55 11.74
N TYR A 435 7.71 13.86 11.52
CA TYR A 435 8.09 14.87 12.51
C TYR A 435 7.30 14.69 13.82
N ALA A 436 5.98 14.50 13.74
CA ALA A 436 5.17 14.24 14.92
C ALA A 436 5.62 12.98 15.67
N TYR A 437 5.96 11.91 14.95
CA TYR A 437 6.51 10.68 15.55
C TYR A 437 7.84 10.95 16.28
N VAL A 438 8.74 11.74 15.68
CA VAL A 438 10.00 12.17 16.29
C VAL A 438 9.77 12.98 17.57
N MET A 439 8.85 13.96 17.53
CA MET A 439 8.50 14.78 18.70
C MET A 439 7.88 13.94 19.83
N LEU A 440 7.12 12.89 19.50
CA LEU A 440 6.57 11.98 20.53
C LEU A 440 7.66 11.17 21.22
N HIS A 441 8.69 10.73 20.50
CA HIS A 441 9.86 10.13 21.17
C HIS A 441 10.59 11.15 22.06
N ALA A 442 10.72 12.41 21.64
CA ALA A 442 11.29 13.46 22.47
C ALA A 442 10.47 13.68 23.75
N TYR A 443 9.14 13.70 23.65
CA TYR A 443 8.26 13.76 24.81
C TYR A 443 8.45 12.56 25.75
N GLU A 444 8.50 11.34 25.22
CA GLU A 444 8.72 10.13 26.01
C GLU A 444 10.08 10.12 26.74
N LEU A 445 11.14 10.65 26.11
CA LEU A 445 12.49 10.70 26.67
C LEU A 445 12.69 11.80 27.71
N THR A 446 11.97 12.92 27.60
CA THR A 446 12.23 14.14 28.39
C THR A 446 11.10 14.52 29.34
N GLY A 447 9.87 14.14 29.02
CA GLY A 447 8.65 14.61 29.69
C GLY A 447 8.28 16.07 29.39
N GLU A 448 8.96 16.74 28.44
CA GLU A 448 8.68 18.15 28.15
C GLU A 448 7.45 18.32 27.24
N GLU A 449 6.40 18.95 27.75
CA GLU A 449 5.12 19.19 27.05
C GLU A 449 5.28 19.91 25.70
N ARG A 450 6.34 20.71 25.51
CA ARG A 450 6.58 21.41 24.24
C ARG A 450 6.62 20.43 23.06
N TYR A 451 7.21 19.26 23.23
CA TYR A 451 7.32 18.27 22.15
C TYR A 451 5.97 17.64 21.83
N LEU A 452 5.15 17.41 22.85
CA LEU A 452 3.78 16.93 22.65
C LEU A 452 2.95 17.95 21.86
N ASP A 453 3.10 19.25 22.15
CA ASP A 453 2.39 20.31 21.42
C ASP A 453 2.87 20.50 19.97
N GLU A 454 4.16 20.32 19.72
CA GLU A 454 4.73 20.27 18.36
C GLU A 454 4.14 19.09 17.55
N ALA A 455 4.07 17.90 18.14
CA ALA A 455 3.46 16.73 17.50
C ALA A 455 1.97 16.96 17.17
N LYS A 456 1.19 17.51 18.10
CA LYS A 456 -0.22 17.87 17.87
C LYS A 456 -0.36 18.86 16.73
N SER A 457 0.48 19.89 16.68
CA SER A 457 0.44 20.94 15.67
C SER A 457 0.69 20.38 14.27
N ALA A 458 1.68 19.50 14.14
CA ALA A 458 2.01 18.86 12.87
C ALA A 458 0.89 17.95 12.35
N ILE A 459 0.28 17.12 13.21
CA ILE A 459 -0.85 16.29 12.78
C ILE A 459 -2.10 17.13 12.48
N ARG A 460 -2.36 18.21 13.22
CA ARG A 460 -3.50 19.09 12.91
C ARG A 460 -3.33 19.83 11.57
N ALA A 461 -2.10 20.06 11.13
CA ALA A 461 -1.83 20.66 9.82
C ALA A 461 -2.21 19.75 8.65
N THR A 462 -2.41 18.44 8.87
CA THR A 462 -2.89 17.50 7.84
C THR A 462 -4.42 17.33 7.84
N SER A 463 -5.16 18.14 8.60
CA SER A 463 -6.61 17.99 8.77
C SER A 463 -7.44 18.17 7.50
N GLU A 464 -6.97 18.97 6.54
CA GLU A 464 -7.65 19.18 5.24
C GLU A 464 -7.16 18.21 4.15
N MET A 465 -6.27 17.26 4.50
CA MET A 465 -5.77 16.27 3.55
C MET A 465 -6.68 15.05 3.51
N ASP A 466 -6.81 14.46 2.33
CA ASP A 466 -7.55 13.24 2.06
C ASP A 466 -6.62 12.18 1.46
N PHE A 467 -6.99 11.59 0.31
CA PHE A 467 -6.18 10.65 -0.46
C PHE A 467 -4.89 11.28 -1.00
N GLU A 468 -4.77 12.61 -1.02
CA GLU A 468 -3.59 13.34 -1.48
C GLU A 468 -2.46 13.45 -0.43
N LEU A 469 -2.69 12.95 0.79
CA LEU A 469 -1.75 13.03 1.92
C LEU A 469 -0.42 12.32 1.67
N ALA A 470 -0.44 11.12 1.08
CA ALA A 470 0.76 10.31 0.89
C ALA A 470 1.66 10.93 -0.18
N TYR A 471 2.89 11.27 0.20
CA TYR A 471 3.97 11.60 -0.74
C TYR A 471 5.00 10.48 -0.78
N GLN A 472 5.46 9.99 0.37
CA GLN A 472 6.37 8.86 0.50
C GLN A 472 5.83 7.88 1.56
N THR A 473 5.54 6.65 1.13
CA THR A 473 4.53 5.84 1.82
C THR A 473 4.96 5.27 3.17
N ASN A 474 6.26 5.12 3.44
CA ASN A 474 6.77 4.86 4.80
C ASN A 474 6.52 6.02 5.77
N LEU A 475 6.60 7.28 5.31
CA LEU A 475 6.31 8.44 6.17
C LEU A 475 4.83 8.47 6.54
N THR A 476 3.97 8.10 5.59
CA THR A 476 2.54 7.97 5.81
C THR A 476 2.23 6.93 6.90
N SER A 477 2.91 5.77 6.91
CA SER A 477 2.69 4.74 7.93
C SER A 477 3.22 5.15 9.32
N TRP A 478 4.36 5.83 9.40
CA TRP A 478 4.84 6.43 10.65
C TRP A 478 3.94 7.58 11.14
N GLY A 479 3.35 8.35 10.23
CA GLY A 479 2.36 9.38 10.56
C GLY A 479 1.08 8.81 11.16
N ALA A 480 0.58 7.69 10.63
CA ALA A 480 -0.53 6.95 11.25
C ALA A 480 -0.18 6.49 12.68
N THR A 481 1.05 6.01 12.87
CA THR A 481 1.56 5.58 14.17
C THR A 481 1.62 6.76 15.16
N ALA A 482 2.08 7.93 14.72
CA ALA A 482 2.10 9.16 15.53
C ALA A 482 0.69 9.58 15.96
N CYS A 483 -0.29 9.49 15.06
CA CYS A 483 -1.68 9.76 15.38
C CYS A 483 -2.20 8.85 16.50
N LEU A 484 -1.94 7.54 16.41
CA LEU A 484 -2.37 6.58 17.44
C LEU A 484 -1.66 6.81 18.78
N ARG A 485 -0.38 7.20 18.78
CA ARG A 485 0.32 7.59 20.01
C ARG A 485 -0.27 8.85 20.63
N LEU A 486 -0.58 9.86 19.83
CA LEU A 486 -1.29 11.07 20.31
C LEU A 486 -2.65 10.73 20.89
N TRP A 487 -3.42 9.83 20.25
CA TRP A 487 -4.67 9.32 20.82
C TRP A 487 -4.46 8.72 22.20
N LYS A 488 -3.46 7.84 22.37
CA LYS A 488 -3.19 7.18 23.65
C LYS A 488 -2.74 8.15 24.76
N VAL A 489 -1.98 9.18 24.41
CA VAL A 489 -1.49 10.16 25.39
C VAL A 489 -2.56 11.20 25.74
N THR A 490 -3.37 11.64 24.78
CA THR A 490 -4.27 12.79 24.93
C THR A 490 -5.73 12.42 25.13
N ASN A 491 -6.14 11.21 24.71
CA ASN A 491 -7.53 10.77 24.60
C ASN A 491 -8.40 11.72 23.74
N ASP A 492 -7.80 12.46 22.80
CA ASP A 492 -8.50 13.29 21.82
C ASP A 492 -8.76 12.48 20.55
N ARG A 493 -10.05 12.19 20.31
CA ARG A 493 -10.50 11.30 19.23
C ARG A 493 -10.16 11.82 17.84
N PHE A 494 -9.92 13.12 17.70
CA PHE A 494 -9.39 13.69 16.46
C PHE A 494 -8.19 12.89 15.94
N PHE A 495 -7.25 12.49 16.80
CA PHE A 495 -6.06 11.77 16.36
C PHE A 495 -6.35 10.32 15.95
N LEU A 496 -7.27 9.64 16.62
CA LEU A 496 -7.70 8.30 16.21
C LEU A 496 -8.36 8.34 14.82
N ASP A 497 -9.25 9.31 14.61
CA ASP A 497 -9.96 9.47 13.34
C ASP A 497 -8.99 9.93 12.23
N GLN A 498 -8.04 10.82 12.54
CA GLN A 498 -7.01 11.26 11.59
C GLN A 498 -6.04 10.13 11.19
N ALA A 499 -5.75 9.17 12.08
CA ALA A 499 -4.98 7.98 11.71
C ALA A 499 -5.62 7.22 10.54
N THR A 500 -6.96 7.22 10.46
CA THR A 500 -7.70 6.57 9.36
C THR A 500 -7.46 7.26 8.01
N VAL A 501 -7.23 8.57 7.99
CA VAL A 501 -6.85 9.30 6.76
C VAL A 501 -5.49 8.83 6.26
N PHE A 502 -4.50 8.69 7.14
CA PHE A 502 -3.20 8.14 6.78
C PHE A 502 -3.31 6.70 6.25
N PHE A 503 -4.12 5.84 6.88
CA PHE A 503 -4.36 4.48 6.37
C PHE A 503 -5.04 4.48 5.00
N ALA A 504 -6.09 5.29 4.81
CA ALA A 504 -6.79 5.37 3.52
C ALA A 504 -5.87 5.86 2.39
N SER A 505 -5.07 6.90 2.63
CA SER A 505 -4.11 7.40 1.67
C SER A 505 -3.01 6.36 1.37
N PHE A 506 -2.52 5.64 2.38
CA PHE A 506 -1.57 4.55 2.21
C PHE A 506 -2.11 3.42 1.33
N PHE A 507 -3.31 2.90 1.63
CA PHE A 507 -3.90 1.78 0.89
C PHE A 507 -4.37 2.17 -0.51
N HIS A 508 -4.68 3.44 -0.75
CA HIS A 508 -4.89 3.95 -2.10
C HIS A 508 -3.60 3.94 -2.94
N ASN A 509 -2.44 4.09 -2.30
CA ASN A 509 -1.11 3.94 -2.90
C ASN A 509 -0.60 2.49 -3.00
N CYS A 510 -1.44 1.49 -2.70
CA CYS A 510 -1.07 0.08 -2.83
C CYS A 510 -1.46 -0.52 -4.19
N THR A 511 -0.71 -1.54 -4.57
CA THR A 511 -0.95 -2.43 -5.70
C THR A 511 -1.63 -3.71 -5.20
N ILE A 512 -2.95 -3.68 -5.07
CA ILE A 512 -3.76 -4.81 -4.56
C ILE A 512 -4.21 -5.69 -5.74
N TRP A 513 -3.23 -6.22 -6.47
CA TRP A 513 -3.41 -7.22 -7.51
C TRP A 513 -2.09 -7.95 -7.76
N GLN A 514 -2.16 -9.17 -8.27
CA GLN A 514 -0.96 -9.95 -8.63
C GLN A 514 -0.72 -9.82 -10.12
N SER A 515 0.35 -9.11 -10.50
CA SER A 515 0.75 -9.01 -11.90
C SER A 515 1.46 -10.29 -12.35
N GLU A 516 1.08 -10.77 -13.52
CA GLU A 516 1.77 -11.84 -14.23
C GLU A 516 2.38 -11.35 -15.56
N ILE A 517 2.50 -10.03 -15.72
CA ILE A 517 2.93 -9.39 -16.97
C ILE A 517 4.46 -9.41 -17.09
N GLY A 518 4.96 -9.80 -18.26
CA GLY A 518 6.38 -9.65 -18.60
C GLY A 518 7.35 -10.27 -17.58
N LYS A 519 8.34 -9.50 -17.13
CA LYS A 519 9.38 -9.98 -16.19
C LYS A 519 8.90 -10.13 -14.74
N VAL A 520 7.71 -9.63 -14.41
CA VAL A 520 7.10 -9.78 -13.08
C VAL A 520 6.16 -10.99 -13.00
N SER A 521 6.15 -11.85 -14.02
CA SER A 521 5.35 -13.08 -14.08
C SER A 521 5.58 -14.11 -12.97
N GLU A 522 6.72 -14.06 -12.29
CA GLU A 522 7.03 -14.95 -11.16
C GLU A 522 7.00 -14.24 -9.79
N PRO A 523 7.57 -13.03 -9.64
CA PRO A 523 7.51 -12.31 -8.37
C PRO A 523 6.09 -12.10 -7.85
N ARG A 524 5.85 -12.49 -6.60
CA ARG A 524 4.57 -12.26 -5.92
C ARG A 524 4.58 -10.88 -5.27
N MET A 525 4.09 -9.87 -6.00
CA MET A 525 4.14 -8.46 -5.61
C MET A 525 2.81 -7.90 -5.08
N PHE A 526 1.84 -8.79 -4.87
CA PHE A 526 0.53 -8.44 -4.33
C PHE A 526 0.59 -7.65 -3.01
N LEU A 527 -0.27 -6.64 -2.90
CA LEU A 527 -0.38 -5.75 -1.74
C LEU A 527 0.97 -5.07 -1.41
N GLY A 528 1.76 -4.74 -2.43
CA GLY A 528 2.91 -3.86 -2.32
C GLY A 528 2.49 -2.38 -2.37
N VAL A 529 3.35 -1.49 -1.87
CA VAL A 529 3.12 -0.04 -1.91
C VAL A 529 4.14 0.64 -2.81
N THR A 530 3.71 1.63 -3.60
CA THR A 530 4.65 2.42 -4.41
C THR A 530 5.43 3.41 -3.53
N CYS A 531 6.68 3.70 -3.91
CA CYS A 531 7.57 4.53 -3.10
C CYS A 531 7.03 5.95 -2.90
N LEU A 532 6.57 6.57 -4.00
CA LEU A 532 6.06 7.93 -4.05
C LEU A 532 4.58 7.98 -4.43
N HIS A 533 3.95 9.14 -4.23
CA HIS A 533 2.56 9.43 -4.61
C HIS A 533 2.18 8.89 -5.99
N ASP A 534 3.02 9.17 -7.00
CA ASP A 534 2.90 8.69 -8.39
C ASP A 534 4.09 7.79 -8.80
N GLY A 535 4.70 7.10 -7.82
CA GLY A 535 5.83 6.22 -8.08
C GLY A 535 5.46 5.05 -9.00
N PRO A 536 6.27 4.71 -10.02
CA PRO A 536 5.93 3.65 -10.97
C PRO A 536 6.30 2.23 -10.49
N TYR A 537 6.96 2.11 -9.35
CA TYR A 537 7.45 0.85 -8.80
C TYR A 537 7.13 0.69 -7.32
N ILE A 538 7.11 -0.57 -6.90
CA ILE A 538 7.06 -0.97 -5.50
C ILE A 538 8.51 -1.00 -4.99
N ALA A 539 8.75 -0.41 -3.82
CA ALA A 539 10.06 -0.35 -3.21
C ALA A 539 10.13 -1.17 -1.91
N PRO A 540 11.24 -1.89 -1.66
CA PRO A 540 11.38 -2.72 -0.47
C PRO A 540 11.45 -1.85 0.77
N TYR A 541 12.13 -0.69 0.71
CA TYR A 541 12.29 0.22 1.83
C TYR A 541 10.95 0.68 2.38
N GLU A 542 10.11 1.26 1.52
CA GLU A 542 8.77 1.69 1.92
C GLU A 542 7.90 0.53 2.40
N CYS A 543 8.03 -0.65 1.78
CA CYS A 543 7.31 -1.84 2.19
C CYS A 543 7.68 -2.32 3.60
N TYR A 544 8.97 -2.43 3.93
CA TYR A 544 9.39 -3.00 5.21
C TYR A 544 9.28 -1.99 6.36
N GLU A 545 9.53 -0.70 6.12
CA GLU A 545 9.30 0.32 7.15
C GLU A 545 7.81 0.40 7.52
N SER A 546 6.92 0.32 6.52
CA SER A 546 5.48 0.27 6.76
C SER A 546 5.05 -1.01 7.46
N PHE A 547 5.69 -2.14 7.17
CA PHE A 547 5.51 -3.38 7.92
C PHE A 547 5.85 -3.17 9.41
N CYS A 548 6.99 -2.53 9.71
CA CYS A 548 7.37 -2.19 11.08
C CYS A 548 6.37 -1.25 11.76
N ALA A 549 5.93 -0.20 11.07
CA ALA A 549 4.96 0.77 11.57
C ALA A 549 3.61 0.11 11.90
N PHE A 550 3.12 -0.79 11.04
CA PHE A 550 1.83 -1.44 11.25
C PHE A 550 1.86 -2.50 12.36
N HIS A 551 3.01 -3.17 12.57
CA HIS A 551 3.23 -3.95 13.79
C HIS A 551 3.07 -3.06 15.04
N GLU A 552 3.62 -1.85 15.03
CA GLU A 552 3.48 -0.90 16.14
C GLU A 552 2.03 -0.42 16.31
N CYS A 553 1.34 -0.05 15.22
CA CYS A 553 -0.06 0.37 15.25
C CYS A 553 -0.96 -0.69 15.91
N LEU A 554 -0.84 -1.95 15.49
CA LEU A 554 -1.62 -3.06 16.06
C LEU A 554 -1.20 -3.35 17.50
N ALA A 555 0.08 -3.26 17.84
CA ALA A 555 0.51 -3.43 19.22
C ALA A 555 -0.04 -2.34 20.16
N LEU A 556 -0.13 -1.11 19.66
CA LEU A 556 -0.49 0.08 20.42
C LEU A 556 -2.01 0.25 20.62
N ALA A 557 -2.80 0.09 19.57
CA ALA A 557 -4.19 0.56 19.54
C ALA A 557 -5.17 -0.40 18.83
N GLU A 558 -4.84 -1.69 18.73
CA GLU A 558 -5.72 -2.66 18.05
C GLU A 558 -7.18 -2.60 18.49
N ASP A 559 -7.46 -2.49 19.80
CA ASP A 559 -8.85 -2.47 20.32
C ASP A 559 -9.60 -1.16 20.01
N ASP A 560 -8.91 -0.09 19.60
CA ASP A 560 -9.50 1.19 19.20
C ASP A 560 -9.76 1.29 17.70
N LEU A 561 -9.05 0.47 16.90
CA LEU A 561 -9.15 0.48 15.45
C LEU A 561 -10.41 -0.24 14.97
N SER A 562 -10.98 0.22 13.86
CA SER A 562 -12.07 -0.50 13.21
C SER A 562 -11.58 -1.85 12.66
N ASP A 563 -12.49 -2.83 12.58
CA ASP A 563 -12.16 -4.15 12.04
C ASP A 563 -11.59 -4.06 10.63
N SER A 564 -12.12 -3.17 9.78
CA SER A 564 -11.61 -2.96 8.43
C SER A 564 -10.16 -2.49 8.40
N VAL A 565 -9.75 -1.59 9.30
CA VAL A 565 -8.34 -1.19 9.42
C VAL A 565 -7.51 -2.38 9.90
N ARG A 566 -7.95 -3.09 10.94
CA ARG A 566 -7.23 -4.26 11.49
C ARG A 566 -7.01 -5.36 10.45
N ILE A 567 -8.00 -5.62 9.58
CA ILE A 567 -7.90 -6.55 8.44
C ILE A 567 -6.79 -6.09 7.50
N MET A 568 -6.87 -4.85 7.01
CA MET A 568 -5.94 -4.35 6.00
C MET A 568 -4.50 -4.27 6.51
N LEU A 569 -4.29 -3.86 7.78
CA LEU A 569 -2.97 -3.85 8.40
C LEU A 569 -2.40 -5.27 8.57
N GLY A 570 -3.21 -6.22 9.06
CA GLY A 570 -2.80 -7.61 9.23
C GLY A 570 -2.43 -8.28 7.92
N GLU A 571 -3.21 -8.05 6.86
CA GLU A 571 -2.93 -8.61 5.54
C GLU A 571 -1.71 -7.91 4.88
N PHE A 572 -1.50 -6.61 5.06
CA PHE A 572 -0.28 -5.95 4.58
C PHE A 572 0.98 -6.55 5.21
N ILE A 573 0.93 -6.85 6.50
CA ILE A 573 2.00 -7.52 7.26
C ILE A 573 2.23 -8.92 6.70
N ARG A 574 1.17 -9.72 6.59
CA ARG A 574 1.23 -11.09 6.06
C ARG A 574 1.87 -11.15 4.67
N TYR A 575 1.41 -10.32 3.74
CA TYR A 575 1.95 -10.29 2.38
C TYR A 575 3.36 -9.68 2.33
N GLY A 576 3.78 -8.93 3.36
CA GLY A 576 5.14 -8.37 3.47
C GLY A 576 6.21 -9.46 3.48
N LEU A 577 5.92 -10.56 4.18
CA LEU A 577 6.80 -11.71 4.29
C LEU A 577 6.99 -12.45 2.96
N GLU A 578 6.01 -12.39 2.06
CA GLU A 578 6.09 -13.00 0.72
C GLU A 578 6.76 -12.04 -0.26
N ARG A 579 6.20 -10.83 -0.44
CA ARG A 579 6.71 -9.87 -1.44
C ARG A 579 8.13 -9.43 -1.14
N GLY A 580 8.50 -9.30 0.14
CA GLY A 580 9.84 -8.95 0.58
C GLY A 580 10.92 -9.87 0.00
N TRP A 581 10.61 -11.16 -0.15
CA TRP A 581 11.58 -12.17 -0.61
C TRP A 581 11.99 -11.98 -2.07
N TRP A 582 11.07 -11.45 -2.88
CA TRP A 582 11.25 -11.28 -4.33
C TRP A 582 12.11 -10.08 -4.69
N PHE A 583 12.35 -9.14 -3.78
CA PHE A 583 13.30 -8.05 -4.01
C PHE A 583 14.75 -8.50 -4.09
N TYR A 584 15.10 -9.66 -3.54
CA TYR A 584 16.47 -10.16 -3.59
C TYR A 584 16.79 -10.69 -4.98
N PRO A 585 17.88 -10.23 -5.64
CA PRO A 585 18.20 -10.68 -6.99
C PRO A 585 18.38 -12.19 -7.12
N SER A 586 18.83 -12.86 -6.05
CA SER A 586 18.97 -14.32 -5.98
C SER A 586 17.63 -15.06 -6.08
N SER A 587 16.52 -14.40 -5.75
CA SER A 587 15.16 -14.95 -5.86
C SER A 587 14.56 -14.76 -7.26
N LEU A 588 15.16 -13.92 -8.11
CA LEU A 588 14.66 -13.61 -9.44
C LEU A 588 15.34 -14.47 -10.52
N LYS A 589 14.67 -14.69 -11.65
CA LYS A 589 15.33 -15.17 -12.88
C LYS A 589 16.54 -14.30 -13.24
N GLU A 590 17.56 -14.92 -13.83
CA GLU A 590 18.80 -14.21 -14.21
C GLU A 590 18.55 -13.07 -15.21
N SER A 591 17.55 -13.22 -16.08
CA SER A 591 17.15 -12.21 -17.07
C SER A 591 16.21 -11.12 -16.54
N SER A 592 15.69 -11.24 -15.31
CA SER A 592 14.72 -10.28 -14.77
C SER A 592 15.33 -8.93 -14.39
N PRO A 593 16.48 -8.87 -13.68
CA PRO A 593 17.09 -7.59 -13.30
C PRO A 593 17.58 -6.76 -14.49
N ALA A 594 17.69 -5.44 -14.29
CA ALA A 594 18.25 -4.49 -15.24
C ALA A 594 19.75 -4.73 -15.45
N HIS A 595 20.22 -4.59 -16.70
CA HIS A 595 21.65 -4.74 -17.02
C HIS A 595 22.50 -3.53 -16.63
N SER A 596 21.89 -2.35 -16.55
CA SER A 596 22.57 -1.08 -16.27
C SER A 596 21.70 -0.25 -15.32
N PRO A 597 21.78 -0.50 -14.01
CA PRO A 597 21.05 0.29 -13.02
C PRO A 597 21.54 1.73 -13.02
N ARG A 598 20.69 2.65 -12.53
CA ARG A 598 21.05 4.06 -12.34
C ARG A 598 22.19 4.23 -11.34
N ASN A 599 22.16 3.45 -10.26
CA ASN A 599 23.12 3.48 -9.19
C ASN A 599 23.83 2.12 -9.07
N GLY A 600 25.17 2.15 -9.16
CA GLY A 600 26.02 1.01 -8.82
C GLY A 600 25.88 -0.19 -9.74
N VAL A 601 25.87 -1.38 -9.14
CA VAL A 601 25.78 -2.65 -9.85
C VAL A 601 24.81 -3.60 -9.15
N ILE A 602 24.27 -4.57 -9.90
CA ILE A 602 23.46 -5.65 -9.34
C ILE A 602 24.36 -6.88 -9.13
N ALA A 603 24.69 -7.17 -7.88
CA ALA A 603 25.46 -8.33 -7.45
C ALA A 603 24.52 -9.42 -6.89
N ARG A 604 24.18 -10.41 -7.72
CA ARG A 604 23.19 -11.46 -7.37
C ARG A 604 23.55 -12.33 -6.17
N ASN A 605 24.84 -12.42 -5.83
CA ASN A 605 25.36 -13.18 -4.71
C ASN A 605 25.27 -12.41 -3.37
N LEU A 606 25.00 -11.10 -3.39
CA LEU A 606 24.81 -10.32 -2.18
C LEU A 606 23.35 -10.38 -1.73
N ALA A 607 23.15 -10.57 -0.43
CA ALA A 607 21.84 -10.59 0.23
C ALA A 607 21.33 -9.16 0.51
N PHE A 608 21.26 -8.32 -0.52
CA PHE A 608 20.63 -7.00 -0.50
C PHE A 608 19.49 -6.94 -1.52
N PRO A 609 18.36 -6.29 -1.21
CA PRO A 609 17.24 -6.15 -2.14
C PRO A 609 17.56 -5.21 -3.29
N LEU A 610 16.82 -5.32 -4.39
CA LEU A 610 16.70 -4.30 -5.43
C LEU A 610 15.74 -3.22 -4.94
N GLU A 611 16.02 -1.95 -5.24
CA GLU A 611 15.13 -0.84 -4.83
C GLU A 611 13.75 -0.91 -5.50
N ASP A 612 13.66 -1.47 -6.71
CA ASP A 612 12.47 -1.32 -7.54
C ASP A 612 12.04 -2.63 -8.21
N ILE A 613 10.74 -2.91 -8.10
CA ILE A 613 10.04 -3.91 -8.93
C ILE A 613 8.81 -3.24 -9.55
N TYR A 614 8.66 -3.38 -10.87
CA TYR A 614 7.56 -2.79 -11.64
C TYR A 614 6.50 -3.83 -11.98
N VAL A 615 5.25 -3.51 -11.66
CA VAL A 615 4.12 -4.43 -11.93
C VAL A 615 3.65 -4.42 -13.38
N ASN A 616 4.20 -3.56 -14.24
CA ASN A 616 3.99 -3.61 -15.69
C ASN A 616 4.89 -4.64 -16.41
N GLY A 617 5.79 -5.31 -15.69
CA GLY A 617 6.69 -6.31 -16.26
C GLY A 617 8.03 -5.77 -16.77
N ASP A 618 8.37 -4.52 -16.47
CA ASP A 618 9.70 -3.96 -16.74
C ASP A 618 10.80 -4.65 -15.92
N PRO A 619 12.08 -4.55 -16.33
CA PRO A 619 13.19 -5.09 -15.54
C PRO A 619 13.23 -4.51 -14.12
N ALA A 620 13.51 -5.35 -13.13
CA ALA A 620 13.68 -4.93 -11.73
C ALA A 620 15.07 -4.33 -11.48
N GLY A 621 15.22 -3.49 -10.46
CA GLY A 621 16.51 -2.90 -10.08
C GLY A 621 17.03 -1.87 -11.07
N GLN A 622 16.16 -1.15 -11.78
CA GLN A 622 16.54 -0.02 -12.63
C GLN A 622 17.15 1.13 -11.83
N VAL A 623 16.76 1.31 -10.57
CA VAL A 623 17.40 2.29 -9.69
C VAL A 623 18.71 1.71 -9.15
N GLY A 624 18.69 0.51 -8.59
CA GLY A 624 19.90 -0.18 -8.15
C GLY A 624 19.65 -1.28 -7.13
N GLN A 625 20.73 -1.86 -6.62
CA GLN A 625 20.67 -2.79 -5.48
C GLN A 625 20.83 -2.00 -4.18
N GLU A 626 19.72 -1.91 -3.44
CA GLU A 626 19.49 -1.05 -2.29
C GLU A 626 20.10 -1.65 -1.01
N VAL A 627 21.27 -1.16 -0.59
CA VAL A 627 21.92 -1.67 0.63
C VAL A 627 21.19 -1.19 1.87
N TYR A 628 20.60 0.01 1.87
CA TYR A 628 19.76 0.48 2.97
C TYR A 628 18.46 -0.33 3.12
N GLY A 629 18.05 -1.03 2.07
CA GLY A 629 17.00 -2.06 2.08
C GLY A 629 17.35 -3.32 2.84
N ALA A 630 18.62 -3.53 3.18
CA ALA A 630 19.09 -4.70 3.94
C ALA A 630 18.39 -4.85 5.30
N GLY A 631 17.85 -3.77 5.87
CA GLY A 631 17.02 -3.79 7.07
C GLY A 631 15.79 -4.70 6.96
N ALA A 632 15.27 -4.95 5.75
CA ALA A 632 14.06 -5.75 5.54
C ALA A 632 14.18 -7.17 6.12
N GLY A 633 15.26 -7.89 5.79
CA GLY A 633 15.46 -9.27 6.27
C GLY A 633 15.51 -9.34 7.80
N LEU A 634 16.24 -8.39 8.42
CA LEU A 634 16.36 -8.26 9.88
C LEU A 634 14.99 -7.95 10.52
N ALA A 635 14.22 -7.03 9.91
CA ALA A 635 12.91 -6.64 10.39
C ALA A 635 11.87 -7.77 10.31
N TYR A 636 11.86 -8.53 9.21
CA TYR A 636 10.96 -9.68 9.05
C TYR A 636 11.30 -10.80 10.03
N SER A 637 12.58 -11.10 10.25
CA SER A 637 13.00 -12.08 11.26
C SER A 637 12.52 -11.70 12.66
N THR A 638 12.80 -10.48 13.10
CA THR A 638 12.53 -10.02 14.48
C THR A 638 11.04 -9.97 14.83
N ARG A 639 10.17 -9.87 13.83
CA ARG A 639 8.72 -9.66 14.02
C ARG A 639 7.85 -10.86 13.67
N ALA A 640 8.29 -11.73 12.75
CA ALA A 640 7.53 -12.92 12.34
C ALA A 640 8.05 -14.22 12.98
N PHE A 641 9.27 -14.22 13.54
CA PHE A 641 9.87 -15.37 14.20
C PHE A 641 10.03 -15.08 15.69
N HIS A 642 9.44 -15.91 16.54
CA HIS A 642 9.45 -15.73 17.99
C HIS A 642 10.24 -16.87 18.65
N PRO A 643 11.42 -16.59 19.24
CA PRO A 643 12.22 -17.60 19.92
C PRO A 643 11.48 -18.22 21.10
N LEU A 644 11.46 -19.55 21.16
CA LEU A 644 10.87 -20.36 22.24
C LEU A 644 11.93 -21.01 23.14
N GLY A 645 13.21 -20.93 22.77
CA GLY A 645 14.34 -21.59 23.45
C GLY A 645 14.72 -22.95 22.82
N ASN A 646 15.91 -23.48 23.15
CA ASN A 646 16.44 -24.74 22.60
C ASN A 646 16.37 -24.82 21.07
N ASP A 647 16.81 -23.77 20.37
CA ASP A 647 16.75 -23.63 18.91
C ASP A 647 15.33 -23.70 18.29
N ARG A 648 14.28 -23.59 19.12
CA ARG A 648 12.89 -23.56 18.66
C ARG A 648 12.39 -22.14 18.41
N MET A 649 11.58 -21.98 17.37
CA MET A 649 10.92 -20.73 17.01
C MET A 649 9.46 -20.98 16.60
N LEU A 650 8.59 -20.03 16.95
CA LEU A 650 7.27 -19.89 16.32
C LEU A 650 7.40 -18.92 15.13
N PHE A 651 7.11 -19.37 13.92
CA PHE A 651 6.83 -18.49 12.80
C PHE A 651 5.33 -18.20 12.72
N CYS A 652 4.96 -16.93 12.54
CA CYS A 652 3.58 -16.52 12.40
C CYS A 652 3.46 -15.39 11.36
N GLN A 653 2.49 -15.52 10.45
CA GLN A 653 2.25 -14.52 9.40
C GLN A 653 1.63 -13.22 9.92
N TYR A 654 0.91 -13.28 11.04
CA TYR A 654 0.35 -12.11 11.73
C TYR A 654 1.14 -11.77 13.00
N PRO A 655 1.05 -10.53 13.51
CA PRO A 655 1.70 -10.17 14.76
C PRO A 655 1.19 -11.02 15.93
N VAL A 656 2.12 -11.59 16.69
CA VAL A 656 1.82 -12.37 17.89
C VAL A 656 1.66 -11.47 19.11
N ARG A 657 0.63 -11.73 19.91
CA ARG A 657 0.46 -11.21 21.26
C ARG A 657 0.76 -12.33 22.24
N GLU A 658 1.92 -12.26 22.88
CA GLU A 658 2.26 -13.17 23.98
C GLU A 658 1.35 -12.85 25.18
N GLU A 659 0.71 -13.89 25.73
CA GLU A 659 -0.21 -13.75 26.87
C GLU A 659 0.44 -14.31 28.15
N ASP A 660 1.08 -15.48 28.06
CA ASP A 660 1.81 -16.10 29.17
C ASP A 660 3.06 -16.83 28.65
N ARG A 661 4.17 -16.80 29.40
CA ARG A 661 5.38 -17.58 29.11
C ARG A 661 5.93 -18.25 30.36
N THR A 662 6.33 -19.50 30.19
CA THR A 662 6.99 -20.34 31.20
C THR A 662 8.27 -20.95 30.60
N GLU A 663 9.07 -21.65 31.39
CA GLU A 663 10.28 -22.35 30.88
C GLU A 663 9.95 -23.40 29.82
N THR A 664 8.75 -24.00 29.87
CA THR A 664 8.37 -25.16 29.05
C THR A 664 7.07 -24.94 28.26
N GLY A 665 6.67 -23.68 28.05
CA GLY A 665 5.41 -23.39 27.37
C GLY A 665 5.14 -21.90 27.20
N MET A 666 4.30 -21.57 26.21
CA MET A 666 3.87 -20.23 25.87
C MET A 666 2.40 -20.24 25.47
N ALA A 667 1.62 -19.29 25.98
CA ALA A 667 0.28 -19.00 25.48
C ALA A 667 0.31 -17.70 24.67
N PHE A 668 -0.36 -17.70 23.53
CA PHE A 668 -0.39 -16.55 22.64
C PHE A 668 -1.71 -16.47 21.85
N SER A 669 -1.96 -15.28 21.32
CA SER A 669 -2.96 -15.01 20.30
C SER A 669 -2.33 -14.21 19.15
N VAL A 670 -3.07 -14.05 18.06
CA VAL A 670 -2.64 -13.20 16.93
C VAL A 670 -3.49 -11.95 16.83
N ARG A 671 -2.85 -10.86 16.43
CA ARG A 671 -3.47 -9.55 16.18
C ARG A 671 -3.98 -9.49 14.75
N GLY A 672 -5.03 -8.72 14.51
CA GLY A 672 -5.60 -8.53 13.18
C GLY A 672 -7.10 -8.34 13.21
N GLY A 673 -7.76 -8.48 12.07
CA GLY A 673 -9.22 -8.36 11.96
C GLY A 673 -9.97 -9.60 12.44
N PRO A 674 -11.11 -9.46 13.17
CA PRO A 674 -11.90 -10.61 13.57
C PRO A 674 -12.46 -11.37 12.35
N GLY A 675 -12.56 -12.69 12.47
CA GLY A 675 -13.01 -13.56 11.38
C GLY A 675 -11.92 -13.98 10.39
N TRP A 676 -10.72 -13.42 10.50
CA TRP A 676 -9.56 -13.76 9.67
C TRP A 676 -8.63 -14.77 10.35
N SER A 677 -7.86 -15.50 9.55
CA SER A 677 -6.84 -16.43 10.01
C SER A 677 -5.53 -16.24 9.27
N CYS A 678 -4.47 -16.75 9.88
CA CYS A 678 -3.14 -16.77 9.29
C CYS A 678 -2.46 -18.10 9.55
N SER A 679 -1.48 -18.42 8.71
CA SER A 679 -0.66 -19.62 8.87
C SER A 679 0.47 -19.37 9.88
N ALA A 680 0.75 -20.38 10.68
CA ALA A 680 1.85 -20.42 11.64
C ALA A 680 2.47 -21.81 11.71
N GLN A 681 3.71 -21.90 12.20
CA GLN A 681 4.44 -23.16 12.34
C GLN A 681 5.50 -23.07 13.44
N ILE A 682 5.82 -24.21 14.05
CA ILE A 682 6.91 -24.35 15.02
C ILE A 682 8.12 -25.02 14.36
N LEU A 683 9.32 -24.46 14.59
CA LEU A 683 10.57 -24.87 13.95
C LEU A 683 11.67 -25.09 15.00
N PRO A 684 12.20 -26.31 15.23
CA PRO A 684 11.60 -27.60 14.90
C PRO A 684 10.36 -27.91 15.76
N SER A 685 9.44 -28.73 15.26
CA SER A 685 8.17 -29.05 15.94
C SER A 685 8.23 -30.28 16.84
N GLU A 686 9.33 -31.03 16.80
CA GLU A 686 9.52 -32.25 17.58
C GLU A 686 9.50 -32.00 19.09
N GLY A 687 8.68 -32.78 19.79
CA GLY A 687 8.52 -32.66 21.25
C GLY A 687 7.65 -31.47 21.69
N VAL A 688 6.99 -30.79 20.75
CA VAL A 688 6.04 -29.70 21.02
C VAL A 688 4.61 -30.22 20.93
N THR A 689 3.76 -29.80 21.87
CA THR A 689 2.31 -29.98 21.80
C THR A 689 1.64 -28.62 21.66
N LEU A 690 0.68 -28.51 20.74
CA LEU A 690 -0.11 -27.32 20.49
C LEU A 690 -1.59 -27.60 20.74
N GLU A 691 -2.24 -26.72 21.50
CA GLU A 691 -3.70 -26.67 21.61
C GLU A 691 -4.22 -25.29 21.18
N ILE A 692 -5.28 -25.24 20.36
CA ILE A 692 -5.98 -24.01 19.97
C ILE A 692 -7.41 -24.12 20.46
N ASP A 693 -7.84 -23.18 21.30
CA ASP A 693 -9.14 -23.19 21.98
C ASP A 693 -9.46 -24.57 22.62
N GLY A 694 -8.45 -25.19 23.25
CA GLY A 694 -8.54 -26.49 23.91
C GLY A 694 -8.57 -27.72 22.98
N LYS A 695 -8.32 -27.55 21.68
CA LYS A 695 -8.22 -28.65 20.71
C LYS A 695 -6.78 -28.86 20.28
N LYS A 696 -6.31 -30.11 20.35
CA LYS A 696 -4.97 -30.48 19.86
C LYS A 696 -4.85 -30.25 18.35
N THR A 697 -3.76 -29.62 17.96
CA THR A 697 -3.44 -29.24 16.57
C THR A 697 -2.00 -29.65 16.25
N ASP A 698 -1.70 -29.89 14.97
CA ASP A 698 -0.34 -30.19 14.52
C ASP A 698 0.55 -28.93 14.62
N PRO A 699 1.65 -28.95 15.42
CA PRO A 699 2.55 -27.81 15.54
C PRO A 699 3.44 -27.59 14.30
N ALA A 700 3.55 -28.57 13.39
CA ALA A 700 4.39 -28.45 12.19
C ALA A 700 3.85 -27.43 11.18
N SER A 701 2.53 -27.26 11.11
CA SER A 701 1.86 -26.23 10.33
C SER A 701 0.39 -26.14 10.76
N PHE A 702 -0.08 -24.95 11.10
CA PHE A 702 -1.43 -24.74 11.56
C PHE A 702 -1.98 -23.36 11.16
N GLU A 703 -3.30 -23.27 11.12
CA GLU A 703 -4.02 -22.00 10.98
C GLU A 703 -4.48 -21.53 12.35
N ILE A 704 -4.27 -20.24 12.64
CA ILE A 704 -4.78 -19.59 13.85
C ILE A 704 -5.69 -18.43 13.46
N ARG A 705 -6.91 -18.41 14.02
CA ARG A 705 -7.87 -17.32 13.83
C ARG A 705 -7.56 -16.17 14.78
N VAL A 706 -7.76 -14.94 14.33
CA VAL A 706 -7.71 -13.76 15.20
C VAL A 706 -8.73 -13.93 16.33
N GLY A 707 -8.26 -13.73 17.56
CA GLY A 707 -9.05 -13.91 18.79
C GLY A 707 -9.04 -15.33 19.37
N ALA A 708 -8.50 -16.33 18.66
CA ALA A 708 -8.27 -17.66 19.25
C ALA A 708 -7.07 -17.63 20.20
N ARG A 709 -7.12 -18.45 21.26
CA ARG A 709 -5.99 -18.64 22.18
C ARG A 709 -5.27 -19.95 21.84
N ALA A 710 -3.98 -19.85 21.58
CA ALA A 710 -3.09 -20.98 21.36
C ALA A 710 -2.18 -21.21 22.58
N GLU A 711 -2.03 -22.47 22.97
CA GLU A 711 -1.15 -22.91 24.05
C GLU A 711 -0.13 -23.90 23.52
N LEU A 712 1.15 -23.53 23.62
CA LEU A 712 2.29 -24.37 23.30
C LEU A 712 2.89 -24.93 24.58
N ARG A 713 3.27 -26.20 24.56
CA ARG A 713 4.08 -26.83 25.61
C ARG A 713 5.17 -27.68 24.95
N TRP A 714 6.36 -27.67 25.52
CA TRP A 714 7.49 -28.45 25.03
C TRP A 714 8.28 -29.05 26.18
N THR A 715 9.02 -30.11 25.91
CA THR A 715 9.98 -30.63 26.87
C THR A 715 11.20 -29.69 26.95
N PRO A 716 11.69 -29.38 28.17
CA PRO A 716 12.90 -28.59 28.36
C PRO A 716 14.13 -29.22 27.72
#